data_AF-A0A1G3RAL5-F1
#
_entry.id   AF-A0A1G3RAL5-F1
#
_cell.length_a   1.000
_cell.length_b   1.000
_cell.length_c   1.000
_cell.angle_alpha   90.00
_cell.angle_beta   90.00
_cell.angle_gamma   90.00
#
_symmetry.space_group_name_H-M   'P 1'
#
loop_
_entity.id
_entity.type
_entity.pdbx_description
1 polymer ?
#
loop_
_entity_poly.entity_id
_entity_poly.type
_entity_poly.pdbx_seq_one_letter_code
_entity_poly.pdbx_strand_id
1 'polypeptide(L)'
;MKRLTVLFGLSACAILLFGCASAAPPAQEAGRLQEVINAACFEVVVPRVEKDSLTYEKPLPWELIPFNVRNDKYLPLGTAFAIAPDRFLTASHVVSLMDDTRLYGELSLRDKQGQVYPISALQSFHVQKDFAVFTCSGLKAARFLKLRPSFSLNEAVYAVGNIYGQGLVAVPSSILGTLPESEDGRWQYIKSSPPNGEGSSGGPLLDKDFNVIGIITSKDNNFSYSLPAAEVQDSPADKGVFHARIHFRFSLLPGKSSEPMDFDLELDLPKPLAEVRRIAHAAYVEHCRKGMDRFMASQGEEYFPNGRSSAQALQDSCDSSGLQLLYKDKDDGKWYFSSLEKSTSSLPENAKVFHSSVDGTIFLDLVKPDNVTHASLYGDPRLTMDLILRGITIPRAFAGQDIRIVSLGSPYGEDSYQDSYRRQWRIHYWQVEFSDQVAILLSTPTPDGLVASLRFCDYDDLESWLYDLKKIADLIYIPYVGTLVQWQGFLQQSSHLYPPLSTARVLYQPGASLRVEWGDFRLSCDNSQFEITDKMYLGLMHDFYLDRGKVVWGLRRVSLDEERRHNYFVSYRYLRPPEGLDAGYEKQWQGFSRLDYPYNEVPFSKDGRTDIGTVLRLSDADSPFGYSLYLAQEGTIAPELMKQKLTELKSCLVYGR
;
A
#
# COMPACT_ATOMS: atom_id res chain seq x y z
N MET A 1 1.96 1.48 -15.48
CA MET A 1 1.79 0.09 -15.98
C MET A 1 0.90 -0.73 -15.04
N LYS A 2 -0.29 -1.21 -15.46
CA LYS A 2 -1.04 -2.19 -14.64
C LYS A 2 -0.39 -3.57 -14.79
N ARG A 3 0.33 -4.01 -13.76
CA ARG A 3 1.01 -5.32 -13.61
C ARG A 3 2.01 -5.64 -14.73
N LEU A 4 3.27 -5.22 -14.56
CA LEU A 4 4.41 -5.97 -15.07
C LEU A 4 4.80 -7.05 -14.06
N THR A 5 3.84 -7.88 -13.67
CA THR A 5 4.20 -9.18 -13.11
C THR A 5 4.67 -9.99 -14.30
N VAL A 6 5.99 -10.12 -14.49
CA VAL A 6 6.57 -11.12 -15.40
C VAL A 6 6.24 -12.48 -14.81
N LEU A 7 4.99 -12.90 -14.98
CA LEU A 7 4.52 -14.24 -14.75
C LEU A 7 5.11 -15.07 -15.89
N PHE A 8 6.24 -15.74 -15.64
CA PHE A 8 6.60 -16.93 -16.40
C PHE A 8 5.60 -18.05 -16.06
N GLY A 9 4.36 -17.87 -16.51
CA GLY A 9 3.32 -18.89 -16.52
C GLY A 9 3.50 -19.72 -17.78
N LEU A 10 4.15 -20.87 -17.66
CA LEU A 10 4.07 -21.94 -18.66
C LEU A 10 2.63 -22.49 -18.64
N SER A 11 1.74 -21.83 -19.38
CA SER A 11 0.42 -22.37 -19.66
C SER A 11 0.58 -23.43 -20.75
N ALA A 12 0.49 -24.70 -20.37
CA ALA A 12 0.40 -25.81 -21.30
C ALA A 12 -0.97 -25.77 -21.99
N CYS A 13 -1.13 -24.91 -23.00
CA CYS A 13 -2.28 -24.93 -23.88
C CYS A 13 -2.16 -26.11 -24.84
N ALA A 14 -3.03 -27.11 -24.64
CA ALA A 14 -3.32 -28.10 -25.65
C ALA A 14 -3.80 -27.41 -26.93
N ILE A 15 -3.01 -27.54 -27.99
CA ILE A 15 -3.29 -26.99 -29.32
C ILE A 15 -4.47 -27.77 -29.91
N LEU A 16 -5.66 -27.15 -29.95
CA LEU A 16 -6.70 -27.51 -30.90
C LEU A 16 -6.48 -26.66 -32.16
N LEU A 17 -5.87 -27.28 -33.17
CA LEU A 17 -5.71 -26.73 -34.52
C LEU A 17 -7.08 -26.54 -35.17
N PHE A 18 -7.68 -25.36 -35.03
CA PHE A 18 -8.67 -24.88 -35.99
C PHE A 18 -7.93 -24.13 -37.10
N GLY A 19 -7.75 -24.82 -38.22
CA GLY A 19 -7.12 -24.26 -39.42
C GLY A 19 -8.02 -23.22 -40.10
N CYS A 20 -7.72 -21.94 -39.88
CA CYS A 20 -7.98 -20.92 -40.89
C CYS A 20 -6.68 -20.74 -41.69
N ALA A 21 -6.69 -21.24 -42.92
CA ALA A 21 -5.56 -21.11 -43.85
C ALA A 21 -5.39 -19.63 -44.27
N SER A 22 -4.64 -18.85 -43.49
CA SER A 22 -3.89 -17.73 -44.07
C SER A 22 -2.70 -18.32 -44.80
N ALA A 23 -2.67 -18.17 -46.13
CA ALA A 23 -1.57 -18.65 -46.94
C ALA A 23 -0.26 -18.00 -46.44
N ALA A 24 0.69 -18.83 -46.02
CA ALA A 24 2.04 -18.37 -45.72
C ALA A 24 2.64 -17.72 -46.98
N PRO A 25 3.37 -16.60 -46.85
CA PRO A 25 4.00 -15.97 -48.01
C PRO A 25 4.95 -16.96 -48.71
N PRO A 26 5.10 -16.88 -50.04
CA PRO A 26 6.11 -17.64 -50.78
C PRO A 26 7.49 -17.51 -50.10
N ALA A 27 8.29 -18.58 -50.08
CA ALA A 27 9.55 -18.63 -49.32
C ALA A 27 10.52 -17.45 -49.61
N GLN A 28 10.50 -16.94 -50.85
CA GLN A 28 11.30 -15.79 -51.27
C GLN A 28 10.82 -14.47 -50.64
N GLU A 29 9.50 -14.30 -50.47
CA GLU A 29 8.89 -13.13 -49.84
C GLU A 29 9.09 -13.15 -48.32
N ALA A 30 9.00 -14.34 -47.71
CA ALA A 30 9.34 -14.53 -46.30
C ALA A 30 10.82 -14.17 -46.00
N GLY A 31 11.74 -14.55 -46.89
CA GLY A 31 13.15 -14.16 -46.79
C GLY A 31 13.35 -12.65 -46.87
N ARG A 32 12.72 -11.99 -47.86
CA ARG A 32 12.77 -10.53 -48.03
C ARG A 32 12.19 -9.79 -46.82
N LEU A 33 11.06 -10.27 -46.29
CA LEU A 33 10.43 -9.71 -45.09
C LEU A 33 11.38 -9.80 -43.88
N GLN A 34 11.98 -10.97 -43.65
CA GLN A 34 12.90 -11.13 -42.54
C GLN A 34 14.15 -10.24 -42.68
N GLU A 35 14.68 -10.05 -43.89
CA GLU A 35 15.77 -9.09 -44.14
C GLU A 35 15.36 -7.65 -43.77
N VAL A 36 14.15 -7.23 -44.10
CA VAL A 36 13.61 -5.92 -43.73
C VAL A 36 13.54 -5.77 -42.21
N ILE A 37 12.95 -6.76 -41.53
CA ILE A 37 12.78 -6.76 -40.08
C ILE A 37 14.14 -6.69 -39.39
N ASN A 38 15.09 -7.53 -39.78
CA ASN A 38 16.42 -7.57 -39.17
C ASN A 38 17.18 -6.24 -39.32
N ALA A 39 16.91 -5.49 -40.39
CA ALA A 39 17.65 -4.27 -40.72
C ALA A 39 16.98 -2.99 -40.19
N ALA A 40 15.68 -3.03 -39.90
CA ALA A 40 14.90 -1.83 -39.55
C ALA A 40 14.17 -1.93 -38.21
N CYS A 41 14.05 -3.11 -37.60
CA CYS A 41 13.39 -3.31 -36.31
C CYS A 41 14.40 -3.66 -35.21
N PHE A 42 14.09 -3.29 -33.98
CA PHE A 42 14.94 -3.40 -32.81
C PHE A 42 14.11 -3.80 -31.60
N GLU A 43 14.73 -4.50 -30.65
CA GLU A 43 14.12 -4.71 -29.34
C GLU A 43 14.40 -3.47 -28.47
N VAL A 44 13.39 -2.99 -27.74
CA VAL A 44 13.62 -2.03 -26.66
C VAL A 44 13.95 -2.84 -25.41
N VAL A 45 15.11 -2.58 -24.83
CA VAL A 45 15.64 -3.36 -23.72
C VAL A 45 16.16 -2.48 -22.60
N VAL A 46 16.22 -3.07 -21.40
CA VAL A 46 16.86 -2.48 -20.23
C VAL A 46 17.84 -3.49 -19.62
N PRO A 47 18.97 -3.05 -19.03
CA PRO A 47 19.84 -3.95 -18.29
C PRO A 47 19.06 -4.67 -17.19
N ARG A 48 19.30 -5.98 -17.06
CA ARG A 48 18.74 -6.77 -15.96
C ARG A 48 19.40 -6.33 -14.65
N VAL A 49 18.60 -6.23 -13.60
CA VAL A 49 19.09 -5.99 -12.24
C VAL A 49 19.83 -7.25 -11.76
N GLU A 50 21.14 -7.14 -11.52
CA GLU A 50 21.96 -8.26 -11.03
C GLU A 50 21.93 -8.41 -9.51
N LYS A 51 21.62 -7.32 -8.79
CA LYS A 51 21.54 -7.31 -7.33
C LYS A 51 20.17 -7.77 -6.86
N ASP A 52 20.15 -8.78 -5.99
CA ASP A 52 18.98 -9.22 -5.25
C ASP A 52 19.36 -9.20 -3.76
N SER A 53 18.87 -8.21 -3.02
CA SER A 53 19.18 -8.09 -1.59
C SER A 53 18.26 -8.94 -0.70
N LEU A 54 17.23 -9.55 -1.28
CA LEU A 54 16.27 -10.38 -0.58
C LEU A 54 16.88 -11.73 -0.24
N THR A 55 16.40 -12.30 0.86
CA THR A 55 16.67 -13.70 1.22
C THR A 55 15.39 -14.50 1.10
N TYR A 56 15.50 -15.72 0.56
CA TYR A 56 14.39 -16.63 0.31
C TYR A 56 14.47 -17.85 1.22
N GLU A 57 13.33 -18.50 1.49
CA GLU A 57 13.29 -19.73 2.30
C GLU A 57 14.08 -20.90 1.69
N LYS A 58 14.24 -20.88 0.36
CA LYS A 58 15.03 -21.82 -0.42
C LYS A 58 15.60 -21.12 -1.66
N PRO A 59 16.68 -21.64 -2.28
CA PRO A 59 17.22 -21.08 -3.52
C PRO A 59 16.17 -20.99 -4.63
N LEU A 60 16.25 -19.96 -5.47
CA LEU A 60 15.37 -19.80 -6.63
C LEU A 60 15.71 -20.85 -7.71
N PRO A 61 14.71 -21.56 -8.27
CA PRO A 61 14.92 -22.64 -9.25
C PRO A 61 15.23 -22.12 -10.66
N TRP A 62 16.39 -21.48 -10.84
CA TRP A 62 16.83 -20.91 -12.12
C TRP A 62 17.00 -21.94 -13.25
N GLU A 63 17.12 -23.23 -12.91
CA GLU A 63 17.10 -24.36 -13.84
C GLU A 63 15.78 -24.54 -14.57
N LEU A 64 14.67 -24.03 -14.03
CA LEU A 64 13.36 -24.07 -14.67
C LEU A 64 13.12 -22.91 -15.65
N ILE A 65 13.97 -21.88 -15.62
CA ILE A 65 13.89 -20.77 -16.56
C ILE A 65 14.67 -21.13 -17.83
N PRO A 66 14.11 -20.90 -19.04
CA PRO A 66 14.80 -21.16 -20.30
C PRO A 66 16.21 -20.57 -20.35
N PHE A 67 17.16 -21.32 -20.92
CA PHE A 67 18.59 -20.98 -20.88
C PHE A 67 18.90 -19.61 -21.48
N ASN A 68 18.26 -19.26 -22.60
CA ASN A 68 18.39 -17.95 -23.24
C ASN A 68 17.89 -16.83 -22.33
N VAL A 69 16.73 -17.03 -21.69
CA VAL A 69 16.10 -16.03 -20.82
C VAL A 69 16.91 -15.81 -19.55
N ARG A 70 17.37 -16.85 -18.86
CA ARG A 70 18.10 -16.69 -17.58
C ARG A 70 19.50 -16.08 -17.75
N ASN A 71 20.12 -16.24 -18.93
CA ASN A 71 21.46 -15.74 -19.22
C ASN A 71 21.46 -14.43 -20.02
N ASP A 72 20.30 -13.94 -20.45
CA ASP A 72 20.20 -12.65 -21.11
C ASP A 72 20.50 -11.53 -20.10
N LYS A 73 21.48 -10.69 -20.42
CA LYS A 73 21.88 -9.52 -19.63
C LYS A 73 20.83 -8.41 -19.67
N TYR A 74 19.87 -8.51 -20.58
CA TYR A 74 18.84 -7.52 -20.79
C TYR A 74 17.45 -8.12 -20.61
N LEU A 75 16.50 -7.25 -20.24
CA LEU A 75 15.08 -7.55 -20.21
C LEU A 75 14.43 -6.85 -21.42
N PRO A 76 13.73 -7.59 -22.29
CA PRO A 76 12.97 -6.98 -23.38
C PRO A 76 11.70 -6.34 -22.85
N LEU A 77 11.47 -5.08 -23.22
CA LEU A 77 10.28 -4.30 -22.85
C LEU A 77 9.28 -4.18 -24.00
N GLY A 78 9.79 -4.17 -25.25
CA GLY A 78 8.96 -4.03 -26.44
C GLY A 78 9.80 -3.99 -27.71
N THR A 79 9.23 -3.41 -28.76
CA THR A 79 9.83 -3.31 -30.09
C THR A 79 9.85 -1.85 -30.55
N ALA A 80 10.88 -1.48 -31.31
CA ALA A 80 10.98 -0.21 -32.01
C ALA A 80 11.41 -0.43 -33.46
N PHE A 81 11.24 0.57 -34.31
CA PHE A 81 11.67 0.49 -35.71
C PHE A 81 12.16 1.84 -36.24
N ALA A 82 13.06 1.80 -37.21
CA ALA A 82 13.60 2.98 -37.85
C ALA A 82 12.61 3.58 -38.87
N ILE A 83 12.37 4.88 -38.78
CA ILE A 83 11.58 5.67 -39.74
C ILE A 83 12.43 6.68 -40.54
N ALA A 84 13.67 6.89 -40.09
CA ALA A 84 14.73 7.60 -40.80
C ALA A 84 16.09 7.04 -40.36
N PRO A 85 17.22 7.44 -40.97
CA PRO A 85 18.55 6.95 -40.56
C PRO A 85 18.86 7.16 -39.08
N ASP A 86 18.33 8.22 -38.46
CA ASP A 86 18.58 8.59 -37.06
C ASP A 86 17.27 8.80 -36.27
N ARG A 87 16.16 8.22 -36.72
CA ARG A 87 14.85 8.33 -36.04
C ARG A 87 14.23 6.95 -35.88
N PHE A 88 13.89 6.64 -34.64
CA PHE A 88 13.26 5.40 -34.23
C PHE A 88 11.91 5.68 -33.61
N LEU A 89 10.95 4.80 -33.83
CA LEU A 89 9.56 4.91 -33.39
C LEU A 89 9.19 3.68 -32.58
N THR A 90 8.47 3.90 -31.48
CA THR A 90 7.89 2.86 -30.62
C THR A 90 6.60 3.38 -29.98
N ALA A 91 5.94 2.54 -29.17
CA ALA A 91 4.80 2.94 -28.36
C ALA A 91 5.30 3.68 -27.11
N SER A 92 4.59 4.72 -26.67
CA SER A 92 5.05 5.57 -25.56
C SER A 92 5.19 4.79 -24.25
N HIS A 93 4.32 3.81 -24.00
CA HIS A 93 4.37 2.98 -22.80
C HIS A 93 5.58 2.03 -22.77
N VAL A 94 6.19 1.72 -23.92
CA VAL A 94 7.41 0.89 -23.98
C VAL A 94 8.62 1.66 -23.43
N VAL A 95 8.58 2.99 -23.55
CA VAL A 95 9.59 3.90 -23.00
C VAL A 95 9.16 4.58 -21.70
N SER A 96 8.00 4.21 -21.13
CA SER A 96 7.56 4.56 -19.78
C SER A 96 7.86 6.02 -19.40
N LEU A 97 7.20 6.97 -20.06
CA LEU A 97 7.57 8.40 -20.00
C LEU A 97 7.17 9.11 -18.70
N MET A 98 6.24 8.55 -17.92
CA MET A 98 5.80 9.07 -16.63
C MET A 98 6.34 8.26 -15.44
N ASP A 99 6.90 7.09 -15.72
CA ASP A 99 7.41 6.17 -14.71
C ASP A 99 8.82 6.61 -14.27
N ASP A 100 9.06 6.57 -12.97
CA ASP A 100 10.33 6.61 -12.29
C ASP A 100 10.75 5.19 -11.85
N THR A 101 12.04 4.96 -11.69
CA THR A 101 12.57 3.64 -11.32
C THR A 101 13.87 3.79 -10.58
N ARG A 102 14.07 2.97 -9.54
CA ARG A 102 15.36 2.90 -8.83
C ARG A 102 16.28 1.81 -9.37
N LEU A 103 15.75 0.94 -10.24
CA LEU A 103 16.39 -0.31 -10.61
C LEU A 103 16.91 -0.30 -12.03
N TYR A 104 16.10 0.21 -12.93
CA TYR A 104 16.32 0.08 -14.35
C TYR A 104 17.31 1.13 -14.85
N GLY A 105 18.36 0.66 -15.51
CA GLY A 105 19.35 1.52 -16.18
C GLY A 105 18.80 2.20 -17.43
N GLU A 106 19.69 2.80 -18.22
CA GLU A 106 19.31 3.48 -19.45
C GLU A 106 18.65 2.52 -20.45
N LEU A 107 17.48 2.93 -20.98
CA LEU A 107 16.81 2.22 -22.07
C LEU A 107 17.67 2.23 -23.32
N SER A 108 17.67 1.10 -24.03
CA SER A 108 18.48 0.91 -25.22
C SER A 108 17.73 0.15 -26.30
N LEU A 109 18.17 0.30 -27.56
CA LEU A 109 17.81 -0.58 -28.64
C LEU A 109 18.80 -1.72 -28.74
N ARG A 110 18.31 -2.94 -28.94
CA ARG A 110 19.11 -4.12 -29.28
C ARG A 110 18.79 -4.58 -30.69
N ASP A 111 19.84 -4.70 -31.51
CA ASP A 111 19.72 -5.24 -32.87
C ASP A 111 19.76 -6.78 -32.90
N LYS A 112 19.58 -7.36 -34.10
CA LYS A 112 19.62 -8.82 -34.29
C LYS A 112 20.96 -9.46 -33.93
N GLN A 113 22.05 -8.70 -34.02
CA GLN A 113 23.40 -9.16 -33.67
C GLN A 113 23.64 -9.10 -32.15
N GLY A 114 22.68 -8.56 -31.39
CA GLY A 114 22.77 -8.38 -29.94
C GLY A 114 23.55 -7.13 -29.53
N GLN A 115 23.90 -6.25 -30.48
CA GLN A 115 24.53 -4.97 -30.16
C GLN A 115 23.49 -4.01 -29.59
N VAL A 116 23.89 -3.28 -28.55
CA VAL A 116 23.01 -2.42 -27.76
C VAL A 116 23.40 -0.95 -27.97
N TYR A 117 22.39 -0.10 -28.14
CA TYR A 117 22.53 1.33 -28.43
C TYR A 117 21.61 2.15 -27.51
N PRO A 118 22.16 2.98 -26.60
CA PRO A 118 21.36 3.78 -25.67
C PRO A 118 20.41 4.75 -26.39
N ILE A 119 19.19 4.88 -25.89
CA ILE A 119 18.25 5.93 -26.31
C ILE A 119 18.78 7.27 -25.81
N SER A 120 18.99 8.23 -26.72
CA SER A 120 19.64 9.50 -26.39
C SER A 120 18.66 10.63 -26.11
N ALA A 121 17.73 10.90 -27.03
CA ALA A 121 16.78 12.01 -26.88
C ALA A 121 15.44 11.70 -27.54
N LEU A 122 14.36 12.10 -26.87
CA LEU A 122 13.02 12.12 -27.45
C LEU A 122 12.92 13.29 -28.42
N GLN A 123 12.24 13.06 -29.55
CA GLN A 123 12.06 14.01 -30.65
C GLN A 123 10.60 14.45 -30.76
N SER A 124 9.68 13.52 -30.55
CA SER A 124 8.25 13.77 -30.38
C SER A 124 7.62 12.61 -29.62
N PHE A 125 6.55 12.86 -28.87
CA PHE A 125 5.76 11.78 -28.28
C PHE A 125 4.35 12.27 -27.94
N HIS A 126 3.43 11.31 -27.78
CA HIS A 126 2.12 11.58 -27.23
C HIS A 126 1.68 10.37 -26.40
N VAL A 127 1.47 10.57 -25.09
CA VAL A 127 1.18 9.47 -24.17
C VAL A 127 -0.19 8.84 -24.45
N GLN A 128 -1.23 9.65 -24.64
CA GLN A 128 -2.57 9.13 -24.93
C GLN A 128 -2.68 8.40 -26.29
N LYS A 129 -2.10 8.96 -27.36
CA LYS A 129 -1.99 8.27 -28.66
C LYS A 129 -1.03 7.09 -28.61
N ASP A 130 -0.17 7.04 -27.60
CA ASP A 130 0.77 5.98 -27.31
C ASP A 130 1.88 5.79 -28.36
N PHE A 131 2.60 6.87 -28.68
CA PHE A 131 3.82 6.78 -29.49
C PHE A 131 4.96 7.65 -28.95
N ALA A 132 6.19 7.26 -29.28
CA ALA A 132 7.39 8.07 -29.04
C ALA A 132 8.40 7.91 -30.20
N VAL A 133 8.91 9.03 -30.70
CA VAL A 133 10.00 9.13 -31.65
C VAL A 133 11.27 9.56 -30.90
N PHE A 134 12.37 8.87 -31.15
CA PHE A 134 13.63 9.14 -30.45
C PHE A 134 14.86 8.90 -31.32
N THR A 135 16.01 9.35 -30.82
CA THR A 135 17.35 9.10 -31.36
C THR A 135 18.10 8.11 -30.47
N CYS A 136 19.11 7.44 -31.02
CA CYS A 136 20.02 6.58 -30.27
C CYS A 136 21.48 7.03 -30.43
N SER A 137 22.28 6.84 -29.39
CA SER A 137 23.72 7.08 -29.44
C SER A 137 24.42 5.96 -30.20
N GLY A 138 25.21 6.30 -31.23
CA GLY A 138 26.03 5.35 -31.97
C GLY A 138 25.27 4.48 -32.99
N LEU A 139 23.99 4.73 -33.23
CA LEU A 139 23.18 3.98 -34.20
C LEU A 139 22.70 4.88 -35.33
N LYS A 140 22.95 4.44 -36.57
CA LYS A 140 22.25 4.93 -37.76
C LYS A 140 21.69 3.74 -38.52
N ALA A 141 20.39 3.72 -38.76
CA ALA A 141 19.72 2.64 -39.47
C ALA A 141 20.08 2.67 -40.95
N ALA A 142 20.64 1.57 -41.45
CA ALA A 142 20.92 1.40 -42.89
C ALA A 142 19.63 1.24 -43.71
N ARG A 143 18.56 0.79 -43.07
CA ARG A 143 17.22 0.66 -43.65
C ARG A 143 16.19 1.23 -42.68
N PHE A 144 15.22 1.95 -43.21
CA PHE A 144 14.10 2.51 -42.46
C PHE A 144 12.80 2.27 -43.22
N LEU A 145 11.69 2.24 -42.47
CA LEU A 145 10.38 1.90 -42.99
C LEU A 145 9.60 3.17 -43.31
N LYS A 146 8.82 3.11 -44.39
CA LYS A 146 7.97 4.22 -44.82
C LYS A 146 6.63 4.13 -44.09
N LEU A 147 6.20 5.24 -43.49
CA LEU A 147 4.85 5.38 -42.94
C LEU A 147 3.83 5.54 -44.08
N ARG A 148 2.75 4.76 -44.04
CA ARG A 148 1.62 4.82 -44.96
C ARG A 148 0.36 5.23 -44.20
N PRO A 149 -0.19 6.44 -44.43
CA PRO A 149 -1.26 6.99 -43.59
C PRO A 149 -2.60 6.25 -43.74
N SER A 150 -2.85 5.62 -44.89
CA SER A 150 -4.11 4.93 -45.19
C SER A 150 -3.98 3.41 -45.08
N PHE A 151 -5.08 2.75 -44.73
CA PHE A 151 -5.22 1.29 -44.74
C PHE A 151 -6.61 0.89 -45.26
N SER A 152 -6.76 -0.36 -45.68
CA SER A 152 -8.04 -0.90 -46.14
C SER A 152 -8.52 -2.04 -45.24
N LEU A 153 -9.84 -2.18 -45.09
CA LEU A 153 -10.40 -3.34 -44.40
C LEU A 153 -10.07 -4.62 -45.17
N ASN A 154 -9.87 -5.72 -44.44
CA ASN A 154 -9.46 -7.03 -44.93
C ASN A 154 -8.08 -7.06 -45.60
N GLU A 155 -7.28 -6.00 -45.45
CA GLU A 155 -5.91 -5.98 -45.92
C GLU A 155 -5.06 -6.99 -45.12
N ALA A 156 -4.26 -7.77 -45.84
CA ALA A 156 -3.28 -8.68 -45.26
C ALA A 156 -2.06 -7.88 -44.76
N VAL A 157 -1.66 -8.14 -43.53
CA VAL A 157 -0.64 -7.38 -42.81
C VAL A 157 0.30 -8.30 -42.03
N TYR A 158 1.44 -7.77 -41.60
CA TYR A 158 2.39 -8.47 -40.73
C TYR A 158 2.60 -7.67 -39.45
N ALA A 159 2.33 -8.26 -38.30
CA ALA A 159 2.67 -7.69 -37.01
C ALA A 159 4.10 -8.10 -36.64
N VAL A 160 4.97 -7.13 -36.40
CA VAL A 160 6.39 -7.38 -36.10
C VAL A 160 6.68 -7.13 -34.62
N GLY A 161 7.42 -8.04 -33.98
CA GLY A 161 7.83 -7.86 -32.60
C GLY A 161 8.78 -8.93 -32.05
N ASN A 162 9.34 -8.69 -30.88
CA ASN A 162 10.07 -9.71 -30.12
C ASN A 162 9.08 -10.61 -29.36
N ILE A 163 8.50 -11.56 -30.07
CA ILE A 163 7.42 -12.38 -29.52
C ILE A 163 8.00 -13.52 -28.68
N TYR A 164 7.62 -13.57 -27.40
CA TYR A 164 8.00 -14.62 -26.43
C TYR A 164 9.51 -14.82 -26.24
N GLY A 165 10.33 -13.79 -26.48
CA GLY A 165 11.79 -13.86 -26.32
C GLY A 165 12.49 -14.74 -27.38
N GLN A 166 11.84 -14.95 -28.53
CA GLN A 166 12.41 -15.69 -29.67
C GLN A 166 13.13 -14.78 -30.67
N GLY A 167 13.24 -13.49 -30.36
CA GLY A 167 13.78 -12.46 -31.24
C GLY A 167 12.71 -11.83 -32.14
N LEU A 168 13.13 -10.90 -32.99
CA LEU A 168 12.24 -10.15 -33.89
C LEU A 168 11.66 -11.04 -35.00
N VAL A 169 10.34 -11.24 -34.95
CA VAL A 169 9.58 -12.06 -35.89
C VAL A 169 8.39 -11.28 -36.47
N ALA A 170 7.93 -11.69 -37.66
CA ALA A 170 6.67 -11.23 -38.25
C ALA A 170 5.59 -12.31 -38.15
N VAL A 171 4.42 -11.91 -37.68
CA VAL A 171 3.23 -12.76 -37.63
C VAL A 171 2.21 -12.25 -38.66
N PRO A 172 1.80 -13.10 -39.62
CA PRO A 172 0.73 -12.76 -40.55
C PRO A 172 -0.58 -12.46 -39.81
N SER A 173 -1.27 -11.40 -40.22
CA SER A 173 -2.51 -10.90 -39.64
C SER A 173 -3.39 -10.25 -40.72
N SER A 174 -4.62 -9.88 -40.38
CA SER A 174 -5.54 -9.16 -41.26
C SER A 174 -6.27 -8.05 -40.51
N ILE A 175 -6.55 -6.95 -41.20
CA ILE A 175 -7.33 -5.84 -40.66
C ILE A 175 -8.82 -6.20 -40.68
N LEU A 176 -9.44 -6.21 -39.51
CA LEU A 176 -10.85 -6.58 -39.35
C LEU A 176 -11.78 -5.38 -39.17
N GLY A 177 -11.24 -4.24 -38.74
CA GLY A 177 -12.06 -3.08 -38.42
C GLY A 177 -11.26 -1.98 -37.72
N THR A 178 -11.99 -1.10 -37.05
CA THR A 178 -11.42 -0.09 -36.17
C THR A 178 -12.07 -0.12 -34.80
N LEU A 179 -11.42 0.52 -33.82
CA LEU A 179 -11.95 0.77 -32.49
C LEU A 179 -11.74 2.26 -32.16
N PRO A 180 -12.78 3.03 -31.80
CA PRO A 180 -12.58 4.39 -31.32
C PRO A 180 -11.70 4.40 -30.07
N GLU A 181 -10.91 5.46 -29.93
CA GLU A 181 -10.27 5.82 -28.67
C GLU A 181 -11.31 5.89 -27.53
N SER A 182 -10.95 5.41 -26.34
CA SER A 182 -11.90 5.11 -25.26
C SER A 182 -12.46 6.33 -24.52
N GLU A 183 -11.71 7.43 -24.47
CA GLU A 183 -12.05 8.62 -23.69
C GLU A 183 -13.01 9.54 -24.44
N ASP A 184 -12.64 9.95 -25.65
CA ASP A 184 -13.36 10.94 -26.45
C ASP A 184 -13.60 10.46 -27.90
N GLY A 185 -13.04 9.32 -28.31
CA GLY A 185 -13.20 8.79 -29.66
C GLY A 185 -12.50 9.62 -30.75
N ARG A 186 -11.47 10.39 -30.37
CA ARG A 186 -10.77 11.35 -31.24
C ARG A 186 -10.02 10.72 -32.41
N TRP A 187 -9.61 9.47 -32.28
CA TRP A 187 -9.01 8.68 -33.37
C TRP A 187 -9.54 7.25 -33.36
N GLN A 188 -9.16 6.50 -34.39
CA GLN A 188 -9.59 5.12 -34.62
C GLN A 188 -8.37 4.19 -34.61
N TYR A 189 -8.28 3.31 -33.62
CA TYR A 189 -7.28 2.24 -33.62
C TYR A 189 -7.59 1.23 -34.73
N ILE A 190 -6.55 0.71 -35.38
CA ILE A 190 -6.66 -0.42 -36.32
C ILE A 190 -6.87 -1.69 -35.50
N LYS A 191 -7.91 -2.45 -35.81
CA LYS A 191 -8.21 -3.74 -35.18
C LYS A 191 -7.76 -4.87 -36.10
N SER A 192 -6.85 -5.72 -35.63
CA SER A 192 -6.33 -6.86 -36.39
C SER A 192 -6.39 -8.18 -35.61
N SER A 193 -6.29 -9.30 -36.33
CA SER A 193 -6.31 -10.66 -35.76
C SER A 193 -5.33 -11.58 -36.51
N PRO A 194 -4.67 -12.56 -35.87
CA PRO A 194 -4.76 -12.95 -34.44
C PRO A 194 -4.16 -11.90 -33.48
N PRO A 195 -4.44 -11.99 -32.16
CA PRO A 195 -3.84 -11.10 -31.17
C PRO A 195 -2.32 -11.32 -31.10
N ASN A 196 -1.56 -10.23 -30.96
CA ASN A 196 -0.11 -10.27 -31.00
C ASN A 196 0.47 -10.83 -29.69
N GLY A 197 1.65 -11.45 -29.78
CA GLY A 197 2.37 -11.95 -28.59
C GLY A 197 2.92 -10.81 -27.72
N GLU A 198 3.25 -11.12 -26.46
CA GLU A 198 4.00 -10.19 -25.60
C GLU A 198 5.33 -9.80 -26.26
N GLY A 199 5.75 -8.55 -26.06
CA GLY A 199 6.95 -7.96 -26.68
C GLY A 199 6.74 -7.36 -28.07
N SER A 200 5.54 -7.48 -28.64
CA SER A 200 5.17 -6.81 -29.91
C SER A 200 4.78 -5.34 -29.77
N SER A 201 4.49 -4.86 -28.56
CA SER A 201 4.19 -3.46 -28.30
C SER A 201 5.28 -2.53 -28.83
N GLY A 202 4.87 -1.46 -29.50
CA GLY A 202 5.73 -0.52 -30.21
C GLY A 202 6.24 -0.98 -31.57
N GLY A 203 6.06 -2.26 -31.91
CA GLY A 203 6.44 -2.80 -33.21
C GLY A 203 5.56 -2.32 -34.36
N PRO A 204 6.05 -2.38 -35.60
CA PRO A 204 5.29 -1.94 -36.76
C PRO A 204 4.26 -2.99 -37.20
N LEU A 205 3.10 -2.51 -37.63
CA LEU A 205 2.14 -3.26 -38.44
C LEU A 205 2.43 -2.95 -39.91
N LEU A 206 2.85 -3.96 -40.69
CA LEU A 206 3.33 -3.80 -42.06
C LEU A 206 2.30 -4.26 -43.09
N ASP A 207 2.23 -3.56 -44.22
CA ASP A 207 1.54 -4.06 -45.42
C ASP A 207 2.41 -5.06 -46.21
N LYS A 208 1.87 -5.60 -47.31
CA LYS A 208 2.60 -6.52 -48.23
C LYS A 208 3.85 -5.91 -48.88
N ASP A 209 3.92 -4.59 -48.95
CA ASP A 209 5.03 -3.83 -49.53
C ASP A 209 6.04 -3.39 -48.44
N PHE A 210 5.79 -3.80 -47.20
CA PHE A 210 6.56 -3.51 -45.99
C PHE A 210 6.56 -2.03 -45.58
N ASN A 211 5.50 -1.29 -45.93
CA ASN A 211 5.23 0.02 -45.35
C ASN A 211 4.47 -0.14 -44.02
N VAL A 212 4.72 0.79 -43.10
CA VAL A 212 4.10 0.81 -41.77
C VAL A 212 2.76 1.49 -41.85
N ILE A 213 1.70 0.77 -41.48
CA ILE A 213 0.33 1.30 -41.44
C ILE A 213 -0.10 1.69 -40.03
N GLY A 214 0.60 1.17 -39.01
CA GLY A 214 0.35 1.50 -37.62
C GLY A 214 1.42 0.97 -36.67
N ILE A 215 1.32 1.40 -35.42
CA ILE A 215 2.17 0.98 -34.29
C ILE A 215 1.33 0.09 -33.39
N ILE A 216 1.81 -1.11 -33.06
CA ILE A 216 1.11 -2.02 -32.15
C ILE A 216 1.13 -1.42 -30.73
N THR A 217 -0.03 -1.19 -30.13
CA THR A 217 -0.13 -0.53 -28.81
C THR A 217 -0.71 -1.45 -27.74
N SER A 218 -1.79 -2.18 -28.04
CA SER A 218 -2.48 -3.01 -27.06
C SER A 218 -3.14 -4.23 -27.69
N LYS A 219 -3.69 -5.11 -26.84
CA LYS A 219 -4.44 -6.30 -27.26
C LYS A 219 -5.49 -6.68 -26.22
N ASP A 220 -6.48 -7.44 -26.67
CA ASP A 220 -7.32 -8.28 -25.81
C ASP A 220 -7.12 -9.77 -26.16
N ASN A 221 -8.00 -10.65 -25.66
CA ASN A 221 -7.89 -12.10 -25.90
C ASN A 221 -8.13 -12.50 -27.37
N ASN A 222 -8.70 -11.62 -28.18
CA ASN A 222 -9.17 -11.90 -29.53
C ASN A 222 -8.49 -11.04 -30.61
N PHE A 223 -8.07 -9.82 -30.25
CA PHE A 223 -7.63 -8.81 -31.21
C PHE A 223 -6.42 -8.03 -30.73
N SER A 224 -5.66 -7.53 -31.71
CA SER A 224 -4.63 -6.51 -31.53
C SER A 224 -5.17 -5.15 -31.94
N TYR A 225 -4.70 -4.11 -31.26
CA TYR A 225 -4.99 -2.73 -31.57
C TYR A 225 -3.70 -1.99 -31.92
N SER A 226 -3.74 -1.19 -32.98
CA SER A 226 -2.59 -0.41 -33.44
C SER A 226 -2.98 1.04 -33.70
N LEU A 227 -2.14 1.97 -33.27
CA LEU A 227 -2.28 3.39 -33.63
C LEU A 227 -2.00 3.56 -35.13
N PRO A 228 -2.89 4.14 -35.95
CA PRO A 228 -2.60 4.40 -37.35
C PRO A 228 -1.37 5.29 -37.55
N ALA A 229 -0.61 5.03 -38.61
CA ALA A 229 0.57 5.84 -38.94
C ALA A 229 0.23 7.32 -39.22
N ALA A 230 -0.99 7.61 -39.68
CA ALA A 230 -1.49 8.98 -39.86
C ALA A 230 -1.47 9.77 -38.55
N GLU A 231 -1.85 9.16 -37.42
CA GLU A 231 -1.89 9.84 -36.13
C GLU A 231 -0.51 10.30 -35.64
N VAL A 232 0.54 9.59 -36.04
CA VAL A 232 1.93 9.96 -35.76
C VAL A 232 2.37 11.11 -36.67
N GLN A 233 1.97 11.08 -37.95
CA GLN A 233 2.32 12.11 -38.93
C GLN A 233 1.60 13.44 -38.67
N ASP A 234 0.35 13.37 -38.17
CA ASP A 234 -0.48 14.52 -37.85
C ASP A 234 -0.14 15.14 -36.48
N SER A 235 0.64 14.43 -35.66
CA SER A 235 1.11 14.96 -34.39
C SER A 235 2.23 15.98 -34.62
N PRO A 236 2.28 17.08 -33.84
CA PRO A 236 3.34 18.07 -33.99
C PRO A 236 4.72 17.42 -33.90
N ALA A 237 5.59 17.73 -34.87
CA ALA A 237 7.02 17.52 -34.70
C ALA A 237 7.49 18.30 -33.46
N ASP A 238 8.64 17.95 -32.88
CA ASP A 238 9.29 18.70 -31.79
C ASP A 238 8.48 18.93 -30.49
N LYS A 239 7.35 18.23 -30.31
CA LYS A 239 6.52 18.30 -29.10
C LYS A 239 6.33 16.96 -28.40
N GLY A 240 6.28 17.02 -27.08
CA GLY A 240 5.87 15.92 -26.20
C GLY A 240 4.57 16.25 -25.49
N VAL A 241 3.56 15.40 -25.61
CA VAL A 241 2.24 15.61 -25.01
C VAL A 241 1.91 14.51 -24.00
N PHE A 242 1.67 14.92 -22.75
CA PHE A 242 1.03 14.10 -21.73
C PHE A 242 -0.42 14.53 -21.59
N HIS A 243 -1.30 13.53 -21.63
CA HIS A 243 -2.70 13.68 -21.23
C HIS A 243 -3.10 12.42 -20.46
N ALA A 244 -3.70 12.62 -19.29
CA ALA A 244 -4.32 11.54 -18.52
C ALA A 244 -5.51 12.08 -17.73
N ARG A 245 -6.65 11.37 -17.80
CA ARG A 245 -7.82 11.64 -16.94
C ARG A 245 -7.77 10.78 -15.68
N ILE A 246 -7.66 11.42 -14.52
CA ILE A 246 -7.38 10.78 -13.23
C ILE A 246 -8.57 10.96 -12.29
N HIS A 247 -8.90 9.90 -11.55
CA HIS A 247 -9.84 9.95 -10.42
C HIS A 247 -9.12 9.58 -9.14
N PHE A 248 -9.36 10.35 -8.08
CA PHE A 248 -8.81 10.09 -6.75
C PHE A 248 -9.84 9.38 -5.87
N ARG A 249 -9.38 8.46 -5.05
CA ARG A 249 -10.16 7.68 -4.08
C ARG A 249 -9.33 7.54 -2.80
N PHE A 250 -9.99 7.17 -1.71
CA PHE A 250 -9.32 6.86 -0.46
C PHE A 250 -9.93 5.58 0.14
N SER A 251 -9.08 4.61 0.50
CA SER A 251 -9.51 3.23 0.82
C SER A 251 -10.52 3.15 1.97
N LEU A 252 -10.49 4.08 2.93
CA LEU A 252 -11.40 4.11 4.09
C LEU A 252 -12.67 4.95 3.85
N LEU A 253 -12.87 5.45 2.63
CA LEU A 253 -14.08 6.13 2.17
C LEU A 253 -14.71 5.36 0.99
N PRO A 254 -15.35 4.20 1.24
CA PRO A 254 -15.88 3.35 0.18
C PRO A 254 -16.95 4.07 -0.65
N GLY A 255 -16.93 3.82 -1.96
CA GLY A 255 -17.93 4.38 -2.90
C GLY A 255 -17.77 5.87 -3.19
N LYS A 256 -16.71 6.53 -2.71
CA LYS A 256 -16.40 7.93 -3.03
C LYS A 256 -15.21 8.01 -3.99
N SER A 257 -15.34 8.89 -4.98
CA SER A 257 -14.25 9.29 -5.86
C SER A 257 -14.33 10.78 -6.14
N SER A 258 -13.21 11.40 -6.49
CA SER A 258 -13.24 12.72 -7.08
C SER A 258 -13.96 12.71 -8.42
N GLU A 259 -14.43 13.88 -8.83
CA GLU A 259 -14.64 14.16 -10.25
C GLU A 259 -13.35 13.89 -11.04
N PRO A 260 -13.45 13.49 -12.32
CA PRO A 260 -12.28 13.32 -13.16
C PRO A 260 -11.49 14.63 -13.24
N MET A 261 -10.16 14.51 -13.15
CA MET A 261 -9.22 15.62 -13.30
C MET A 261 -8.27 15.30 -14.44
N ASP A 262 -8.16 16.23 -15.38
CA ASP A 262 -7.25 16.10 -16.51
C ASP A 262 -5.85 16.57 -16.09
N PHE A 263 -4.86 15.71 -16.32
CA PHE A 263 -3.44 16.01 -16.23
C PHE A 263 -2.90 16.25 -17.64
N ASP A 264 -2.62 17.51 -17.95
CA ASP A 264 -2.05 17.94 -19.22
C ASP A 264 -0.65 18.52 -19.01
N LEU A 265 0.30 18.09 -19.83
CA LEU A 265 1.65 18.67 -19.89
C LEU A 265 2.19 18.60 -21.32
N GLU A 266 2.60 19.76 -21.85
CA GLU A 266 3.31 19.86 -23.12
C GLU A 266 4.79 20.21 -22.87
N LEU A 267 5.70 19.56 -23.60
CA LEU A 267 7.14 19.81 -23.55
C LEU A 267 7.69 20.10 -24.95
N ASP A 268 8.58 21.09 -25.03
CA ASP A 268 9.42 21.31 -26.21
C ASP A 268 10.53 20.25 -26.28
N LEU A 269 10.77 19.70 -27.47
CA LEU A 269 11.75 18.66 -27.78
C LEU A 269 12.70 19.15 -28.90
N PRO A 270 13.90 18.57 -29.06
CA PRO A 270 14.40 17.36 -28.41
C PRO A 270 14.89 17.54 -26.98
N LYS A 271 14.69 16.50 -26.16
CA LYS A 271 15.23 16.42 -24.78
C LYS A 271 15.73 15.02 -24.45
N PRO A 272 16.76 14.88 -23.59
CA PRO A 272 17.17 13.58 -23.07
C PRO A 272 16.00 12.86 -22.37
N LEU A 273 15.90 11.54 -22.55
CA LEU A 273 14.82 10.74 -21.95
C LEU A 273 14.74 10.92 -20.42
N ALA A 274 15.89 10.90 -19.74
CA ALA A 274 15.96 11.10 -18.29
C ALA A 274 15.45 12.49 -17.85
N GLU A 275 15.68 13.53 -18.66
CA GLU A 275 15.15 14.87 -18.37
C GLU A 275 13.63 14.90 -18.50
N VAL A 276 13.09 14.29 -19.55
CA VAL A 276 11.63 14.22 -19.78
C VAL A 276 10.94 13.47 -18.64
N ARG A 277 11.43 12.28 -18.27
CA ARG A 277 10.87 11.50 -17.15
C ARG A 277 10.89 12.28 -15.84
N ARG A 278 12.01 12.94 -15.50
CA ARG A 278 12.12 13.75 -14.28
C ARG A 278 11.10 14.89 -14.25
N ILE A 279 10.92 15.61 -15.37
CA ILE A 279 9.96 16.72 -15.46
C ILE A 279 8.52 16.19 -15.36
N ALA A 280 8.20 15.15 -16.13
CA ALA A 280 6.86 14.57 -16.18
C ALA A 280 6.45 13.95 -14.83
N HIS A 281 7.33 13.16 -14.21
CA HIS A 281 7.07 12.53 -12.92
C HIS A 281 6.84 13.58 -11.82
N ALA A 282 7.69 14.60 -11.73
CA ALA A 282 7.51 15.68 -10.75
C ALA A 282 6.19 16.44 -10.95
N ALA A 283 5.80 16.72 -12.19
CA ALA A 283 4.53 17.36 -12.51
C ALA A 283 3.33 16.46 -12.16
N TYR A 284 3.43 15.16 -12.44
CA TYR A 284 2.40 14.17 -12.14
C TYR A 284 2.20 13.99 -10.63
N VAL A 285 3.27 13.81 -9.85
CA VAL A 285 3.20 13.69 -8.39
C VAL A 285 2.54 14.91 -7.76
N GLU A 286 2.92 16.12 -8.19
CA GLU A 286 2.32 17.35 -7.68
C GLU A 286 0.84 17.50 -8.09
N HIS A 287 0.47 17.05 -9.30
CA HIS A 287 -0.92 16.99 -9.73
C HIS A 287 -1.73 16.02 -8.85
N CYS A 288 -1.22 14.81 -8.64
CA CYS A 288 -1.85 13.80 -7.79
C CYS A 288 -2.02 14.30 -6.35
N ARG A 289 -0.99 14.90 -5.76
CA ARG A 289 -1.06 15.48 -4.40
C ARG A 289 -2.15 16.55 -4.29
N LYS A 290 -2.20 17.49 -5.24
CA LYS A 290 -3.25 18.52 -5.28
C LYS A 290 -4.66 17.94 -5.46
N GLY A 291 -4.79 16.92 -6.32
CA GLY A 291 -6.03 16.22 -6.56
C GLY A 291 -6.54 15.49 -5.31
N MET A 292 -5.66 14.77 -4.62
CA MET A 292 -5.94 14.11 -3.35
C MET A 292 -6.29 15.12 -2.25
N ASP A 293 -5.52 16.21 -2.11
CA ASP A 293 -5.83 17.27 -1.14
C ASP A 293 -7.21 17.90 -1.39
N ARG A 294 -7.54 18.17 -2.66
CA ARG A 294 -8.87 18.68 -3.05
C ARG A 294 -9.97 17.66 -2.75
N PHE A 295 -9.75 16.39 -3.06
CA PHE A 295 -10.71 15.31 -2.79
C PHE A 295 -10.96 15.15 -1.29
N MET A 296 -9.92 15.17 -0.46
CA MET A 296 -10.06 15.08 0.98
C MET A 296 -10.75 16.32 1.57
N ALA A 297 -10.39 17.52 1.10
CA ALA A 297 -11.04 18.75 1.53
C ALA A 297 -12.52 18.80 1.15
N SER A 298 -12.90 18.26 -0.02
CA SER A 298 -14.30 18.25 -0.46
C SER A 298 -15.21 17.34 0.36
N GLN A 299 -14.63 16.45 1.18
CA GLN A 299 -15.43 15.63 2.10
C GLN A 299 -16.01 16.47 3.26
N GLY A 300 -15.34 17.55 3.69
CA GLY A 300 -15.85 18.46 4.72
C GLY A 300 -16.31 17.75 6.00
N GLU A 301 -17.59 17.93 6.36
CA GLU A 301 -18.22 17.30 7.53
C GLU A 301 -18.43 15.77 7.40
N GLU A 302 -18.24 15.20 6.21
CA GLU A 302 -18.39 13.76 5.97
C GLU A 302 -17.15 12.95 6.38
N TYR A 303 -16.00 13.62 6.55
CA TYR A 303 -14.73 13.00 6.92
C TYR A 303 -14.48 13.08 8.43
N PHE A 304 -14.06 11.97 9.03
CA PHE A 304 -13.70 11.94 10.45
C PHE A 304 -12.53 12.90 10.73
N PRO A 305 -12.55 13.68 11.82
CA PRO A 305 -13.49 13.62 12.93
C PRO A 305 -14.65 14.64 12.87
N ASN A 306 -14.97 15.15 11.68
CA ASN A 306 -15.93 16.24 11.52
C ASN A 306 -17.37 15.73 11.42
N GLY A 307 -18.31 16.67 11.59
CA GLY A 307 -19.73 16.45 11.32
C GLY A 307 -20.44 15.46 12.23
N ARG A 308 -21.74 15.28 11.98
CA ARG A 308 -22.62 14.42 12.79
C ARG A 308 -22.34 12.93 12.57
N SER A 309 -21.83 12.53 11.41
CA SER A 309 -21.49 11.13 11.10
C SER A 309 -20.36 10.59 11.97
N SER A 310 -19.52 11.46 12.55
CA SER A 310 -18.45 11.09 13.49
C SER A 310 -18.90 10.98 14.94
N ALA A 311 -20.09 11.50 15.29
CA ALA A 311 -20.51 11.64 16.69
C ALA A 311 -20.56 10.30 17.45
N GLN A 312 -20.95 9.22 16.76
CA GLN A 312 -20.97 7.89 17.33
C GLN A 312 -19.56 7.36 17.65
N ALA A 313 -18.64 7.38 16.68
CA ALA A 313 -17.24 6.99 16.89
C ALA A 313 -16.54 7.80 17.99
N LEU A 314 -16.87 9.09 18.14
CA LEU A 314 -16.32 9.96 19.19
C LEU A 314 -16.91 9.68 20.58
N GLN A 315 -18.12 9.09 20.65
CA GLN A 315 -18.77 8.69 21.89
C GLN A 315 -18.30 7.30 22.34
N ASP A 316 -18.18 6.38 21.38
CA ASP A 316 -17.76 4.99 21.59
C ASP A 316 -16.36 4.91 22.24
N SER A 317 -16.11 3.79 22.91
CA SER A 317 -14.78 3.43 23.43
C SER A 317 -14.43 2.07 22.89
N CYS A 318 -13.27 1.96 22.24
CA CYS A 318 -12.82 0.71 21.67
C CYS A 318 -12.27 -0.19 22.79
N ASP A 319 -12.81 -1.40 22.92
CA ASP A 319 -12.37 -2.37 23.92
C ASP A 319 -11.30 -3.34 23.40
N SER A 320 -10.91 -3.21 22.13
CA SER A 320 -9.93 -4.06 21.47
C SER A 320 -8.53 -3.90 22.07
N SER A 321 -7.86 -5.03 22.26
CA SER A 321 -6.47 -5.10 22.72
C SER A 321 -5.43 -5.05 21.60
N GLY A 322 -5.84 -4.93 20.34
CA GLY A 322 -4.93 -4.68 19.20
C GLY A 322 -5.47 -3.57 18.30
N LEU A 323 -4.74 -3.22 17.23
CA LEU A 323 -5.12 -2.11 16.36
C LEU A 323 -6.54 -2.26 15.80
N GLN A 324 -7.21 -1.14 15.60
CA GLN A 324 -8.44 -1.07 14.81
C GLN A 324 -8.34 0.13 13.85
N LEU A 325 -9.17 0.16 12.82
CA LEU A 325 -9.31 1.26 11.88
C LEU A 325 -10.65 1.94 12.09
N LEU A 326 -10.67 3.26 12.10
CA LEU A 326 -11.89 4.00 11.87
C LEU A 326 -12.22 3.93 10.38
N TYR A 327 -13.43 3.47 10.08
CA TYR A 327 -13.94 3.42 8.71
C TYR A 327 -15.34 4.00 8.66
N LYS A 328 -15.72 4.49 7.49
CA LYS A 328 -17.07 4.95 7.24
C LYS A 328 -17.91 3.81 6.70
N ASP A 329 -18.98 3.45 7.40
CA ASP A 329 -19.93 2.47 6.93
C ASP A 329 -20.69 3.00 5.71
N LYS A 330 -20.83 2.16 4.70
CA LYS A 330 -21.43 2.55 3.42
C LYS A 330 -22.96 2.58 3.46
N ASP A 331 -23.58 1.86 4.40
CA ASP A 331 -25.02 1.63 4.43
C ASP A 331 -25.71 2.72 5.27
N ASP A 332 -25.11 3.12 6.40
CA ASP A 332 -25.64 4.20 7.25
C ASP A 332 -24.84 5.51 7.21
N GLY A 333 -23.65 5.51 6.59
CA GLY A 333 -22.82 6.70 6.44
C GLY A 333 -22.13 7.19 7.72
N LYS A 334 -22.12 6.40 8.80
CA LYS A 334 -21.46 6.76 10.06
C LYS A 334 -20.05 6.17 10.17
N TRP A 335 -19.26 6.75 11.06
CA TRP A 335 -17.93 6.24 11.38
C TRP A 335 -17.97 5.22 12.51
N TYR A 336 -17.20 4.15 12.36
CA TYR A 336 -17.10 3.06 13.32
C TYR A 336 -15.65 2.61 13.50
N PHE A 337 -15.32 2.13 14.70
CA PHE A 337 -14.15 1.28 14.85
C PHE A 337 -14.40 -0.04 14.14
N SER A 338 -13.45 -0.47 13.34
CA SER A 338 -13.46 -1.77 12.73
C SER A 338 -13.51 -2.87 13.79
N SER A 339 -14.04 -4.01 13.39
CA SER A 339 -13.77 -5.30 14.05
C SER A 339 -12.88 -6.10 13.11
N LEU A 340 -11.66 -5.60 12.84
CA LEU A 340 -10.77 -6.22 11.84
C LEU A 340 -10.62 -7.72 12.14
N GLU A 341 -10.92 -8.55 11.15
CA GLU A 341 -10.61 -9.97 11.23
C GLU A 341 -9.08 -10.11 11.12
N LYS A 342 -8.46 -10.62 12.19
CA LYS A 342 -7.01 -10.72 12.29
C LYS A 342 -6.56 -12.16 12.17
N SER A 343 -5.70 -12.42 11.20
CA SER A 343 -4.88 -13.63 11.18
C SER A 343 -3.77 -13.51 12.20
N THR A 344 -3.50 -14.58 12.95
CA THR A 344 -2.48 -14.60 14.01
C THR A 344 -1.44 -15.67 13.72
N SER A 345 -0.18 -15.28 13.78
CA SER A 345 0.97 -16.18 13.69
C SER A 345 1.77 -16.13 14.99
N SER A 346 1.90 -17.27 15.67
CA SER A 346 2.79 -17.41 16.83
C SER A 346 4.22 -17.67 16.37
N LEU A 347 5.17 -16.96 16.96
CA LEU A 347 6.59 -17.09 16.70
C LEU A 347 7.31 -17.57 17.99
N PRO A 348 8.56 -18.05 17.90
CA PRO A 348 9.37 -18.40 19.08
C PRO A 348 9.50 -17.22 20.07
N GLU A 349 9.89 -17.52 21.30
CA GLU A 349 10.10 -16.51 22.37
C GLU A 349 8.85 -15.65 22.64
N ASN A 350 7.67 -16.28 22.62
CA ASN A 350 6.36 -15.67 22.87
C ASN A 350 5.95 -14.53 21.92
N ALA A 351 6.69 -14.32 20.83
CA ALA A 351 6.35 -13.34 19.82
C ALA A 351 5.08 -13.71 19.05
N LYS A 352 4.35 -12.70 18.58
CA LYS A 352 3.15 -12.87 17.76
C LYS A 352 3.07 -11.79 16.71
N VAL A 353 2.54 -12.16 15.53
CA VAL A 353 2.16 -11.20 14.50
C VAL A 353 0.68 -11.37 14.23
N PHE A 354 -0.08 -10.32 14.51
CA PHE A 354 -1.47 -10.19 14.08
C PHE A 354 -1.48 -9.35 12.81
N HIS A 355 -2.26 -9.76 11.81
CA HIS A 355 -2.40 -8.99 10.60
C HIS A 355 -3.80 -9.07 10.00
N SER A 356 -4.18 -7.99 9.32
CA SER A 356 -5.36 -7.92 8.45
C SER A 356 -5.00 -7.13 7.19
N SER A 357 -5.80 -7.25 6.14
CA SER A 357 -5.56 -6.54 4.88
C SER A 357 -6.80 -5.77 4.44
N VAL A 358 -6.65 -4.48 4.17
CA VAL A 358 -7.71 -3.63 3.61
C VAL A 358 -7.13 -2.92 2.39
N ASP A 359 -7.79 -3.12 1.24
CA ASP A 359 -7.41 -2.54 -0.05
C ASP A 359 -5.93 -2.76 -0.44
N GLY A 360 -5.34 -3.89 -0.02
CA GLY A 360 -3.94 -4.25 -0.29
C GLY A 360 -2.92 -3.68 0.71
N THR A 361 -3.35 -2.89 1.70
CA THR A 361 -2.50 -2.45 2.81
C THR A 361 -2.64 -3.44 3.96
N ILE A 362 -1.51 -3.94 4.45
CA ILE A 362 -1.46 -4.90 5.55
C ILE A 362 -1.30 -4.12 6.86
N PHE A 363 -2.25 -4.27 7.78
CA PHE A 363 -2.21 -3.69 9.12
C PHE A 363 -1.73 -4.72 10.13
N LEU A 364 -0.82 -4.32 11.02
CA LEU A 364 0.00 -5.22 11.84
C LEU A 364 -0.03 -4.83 13.30
N ASP A 365 -0.19 -5.84 14.18
CA ASP A 365 0.29 -5.79 15.57
C ASP A 365 1.43 -6.81 15.71
N LEU A 366 2.63 -6.34 16.04
CA LEU A 366 3.80 -7.18 16.33
C LEU A 366 4.06 -7.17 17.83
N VAL A 367 3.84 -8.30 18.49
CA VAL A 367 4.33 -8.55 19.85
C VAL A 367 5.76 -9.04 19.75
N LYS A 368 6.69 -8.31 20.36
CA LYS A 368 8.12 -8.58 20.24
C LYS A 368 8.51 -9.90 20.91
N PRO A 369 9.57 -10.58 20.44
CA PRO A 369 10.18 -11.69 21.16
C PRO A 369 10.67 -11.27 22.55
N ASP A 370 10.59 -12.17 23.54
CA ASP A 370 11.04 -11.91 24.91
C ASP A 370 12.53 -11.53 24.97
N ASN A 371 13.35 -12.16 24.11
CA ASN A 371 14.78 -11.91 24.02
C ASN A 371 15.17 -10.68 23.19
N VAL A 372 14.21 -9.99 22.55
CA VAL A 372 14.46 -8.75 21.79
C VAL A 372 14.10 -7.54 22.66
N THR A 373 15.03 -6.60 22.80
CA THR A 373 14.76 -5.34 23.52
C THR A 373 13.98 -4.36 22.65
N HIS A 374 13.25 -3.43 23.27
CA HIS A 374 12.59 -2.32 22.56
C HIS A 374 13.58 -1.49 21.73
N ALA A 375 14.76 -1.20 22.29
CA ALA A 375 15.80 -0.45 21.59
C ALA A 375 16.26 -1.17 20.32
N SER A 376 16.45 -2.50 20.37
CA SER A 376 16.80 -3.30 19.20
C SER A 376 15.66 -3.35 18.18
N LEU A 377 14.41 -3.58 18.62
CA LEU A 377 13.26 -3.64 17.73
C LEU A 377 13.10 -2.34 16.94
N TYR A 378 13.16 -1.19 17.61
CA TYR A 378 12.95 0.11 16.95
C TYR A 378 14.21 0.67 16.29
N GLY A 379 15.40 0.25 16.73
CA GLY A 379 16.68 0.70 16.20
C GLY A 379 17.20 -0.11 15.02
N ASP A 380 16.71 -1.34 14.82
CA ASP A 380 17.07 -2.21 13.70
C ASP A 380 15.84 -2.51 12.83
N PRO A 381 15.60 -1.72 11.76
CA PRO A 381 14.46 -1.91 10.88
C PRO A 381 14.51 -3.23 10.12
N ARG A 382 15.70 -3.80 9.86
CA ARG A 382 15.82 -5.12 9.24
C ARG A 382 15.30 -6.20 10.20
N LEU A 383 15.70 -6.16 11.47
CA LEU A 383 15.19 -7.08 12.49
C LEU A 383 13.65 -7.02 12.56
N THR A 384 13.09 -5.81 12.57
CA THR A 384 11.63 -5.62 12.56
C THR A 384 10.98 -6.25 11.33
N MET A 385 11.48 -5.97 10.12
CA MET A 385 10.92 -6.53 8.89
C MET A 385 11.05 -8.05 8.83
N ASP A 386 12.20 -8.60 9.26
CA ASP A 386 12.43 -10.06 9.32
C ASP A 386 11.45 -10.73 10.30
N LEU A 387 11.12 -10.11 11.43
CA LEU A 387 10.09 -10.60 12.35
C LEU A 387 8.69 -10.58 11.71
N ILE A 388 8.34 -9.50 11.00
CA ILE A 388 7.07 -9.40 10.27
C ILE A 388 6.98 -10.50 9.20
N LEU A 389 8.04 -10.69 8.39
CA LEU A 389 8.09 -11.70 7.34
C LEU A 389 8.13 -13.15 7.85
N ARG A 390 8.43 -13.38 9.14
CA ARG A 390 8.20 -14.68 9.78
C ARG A 390 6.73 -14.91 10.10
N GLY A 391 6.02 -13.85 10.51
CA GLY A 391 4.59 -13.90 10.80
C GLY A 391 3.68 -13.91 9.56
N ILE A 392 4.16 -13.39 8.43
CA ILE A 392 3.36 -13.18 7.21
C ILE A 392 4.10 -13.77 6.01
N THR A 393 3.37 -14.46 5.15
CA THR A 393 3.92 -15.04 3.92
C THR A 393 3.79 -14.05 2.77
N ILE A 394 4.93 -13.52 2.31
CA ILE A 394 5.01 -12.70 1.09
C ILE A 394 5.90 -13.48 0.10
N PRO A 395 5.31 -14.12 -0.92
CA PRO A 395 6.08 -14.92 -1.86
C PRO A 395 6.58 -14.10 -3.05
N ARG A 396 7.69 -14.55 -3.63
CA ARG A 396 8.07 -14.27 -5.02
C ARG A 396 7.58 -15.41 -5.89
N ALA A 397 6.67 -15.11 -6.82
CA ALA A 397 6.34 -16.04 -7.89
C ALA A 397 7.55 -16.18 -8.83
N PHE A 398 8.08 -17.40 -8.95
CA PHE A 398 9.27 -17.69 -9.74
C PHE A 398 9.21 -19.10 -10.33
N ALA A 399 9.29 -19.19 -11.66
CA ALA A 399 9.22 -20.45 -12.41
C ALA A 399 8.01 -21.34 -12.04
N GLY A 400 6.83 -20.74 -11.89
CA GLY A 400 5.59 -21.44 -11.52
C GLY A 400 5.51 -21.87 -10.05
N GLN A 401 6.44 -21.43 -9.20
CA GLN A 401 6.43 -21.68 -7.76
C GLN A 401 6.34 -20.36 -6.99
N ASP A 402 5.64 -20.37 -5.85
CA ASP A 402 5.69 -19.28 -4.88
C ASP A 402 6.79 -19.58 -3.85
N ILE A 403 7.83 -18.75 -3.84
CA ILE A 403 8.98 -18.90 -2.94
C ILE A 403 8.90 -17.81 -1.87
N ARG A 404 8.79 -18.19 -0.60
CA ARG A 404 8.66 -17.20 0.48
C ARG A 404 9.91 -16.33 0.61
N ILE A 405 9.69 -15.02 0.72
CA ILE A 405 10.71 -14.04 1.09
C ILE A 405 10.81 -14.02 2.62
N VAL A 406 12.03 -14.19 3.16
CA VAL A 406 12.30 -14.24 4.61
C VAL A 406 13.08 -13.03 5.12
N SER A 407 13.65 -12.22 4.22
CA SER A 407 14.25 -10.93 4.55
C SER A 407 14.23 -10.03 3.31
N LEU A 408 13.96 -8.73 3.51
CA LEU A 408 14.17 -7.68 2.50
C LEU A 408 15.55 -7.01 2.61
N GLY A 409 16.41 -7.49 3.51
CA GLY A 409 17.67 -6.81 3.82
C GLY A 409 17.46 -5.49 4.58
N SER A 410 18.39 -4.55 4.38
CA SER A 410 18.32 -3.23 5.02
C SER A 410 17.46 -2.27 4.18
N PRO A 411 16.65 -1.39 4.81
CA PRO A 411 15.94 -0.37 4.06
C PRO A 411 16.92 0.57 3.36
N TYR A 412 16.53 1.11 2.22
CA TYR A 412 17.35 2.09 1.50
C TYR A 412 17.08 3.54 1.95
N GLY A 413 15.99 3.76 2.69
CA GLY A 413 15.60 5.08 3.17
C GLY A 413 14.71 4.98 4.41
N GLU A 414 14.66 6.09 5.13
CA GLU A 414 13.81 6.31 6.30
C GLU A 414 13.25 7.73 6.31
N ASP A 415 12.08 7.91 6.92
CA ASP A 415 11.44 9.20 7.18
C ASP A 415 10.64 9.13 8.49
N SER A 416 10.08 10.25 8.92
CA SER A 416 9.19 10.34 10.08
C SER A 416 7.93 11.13 9.76
N TYR A 417 6.84 10.80 10.43
CA TYR A 417 5.57 11.49 10.26
C TYR A 417 4.89 11.68 11.62
N GLN A 418 4.55 12.94 11.91
CA GLN A 418 3.66 13.26 13.02
C GLN A 418 2.23 13.38 12.48
N ASP A 419 1.34 12.58 13.02
CA ASP A 419 -0.06 12.58 12.60
C ASP A 419 -0.88 13.72 13.25
N SER A 420 -2.14 13.86 12.85
CA SER A 420 -3.04 14.94 13.33
C SER A 420 -3.27 14.91 14.85
N TYR A 421 -2.99 13.78 15.49
CA TYR A 421 -3.10 13.56 16.94
C TYR A 421 -1.76 13.58 17.66
N ARG A 422 -0.68 13.97 16.97
CA ARG A 422 0.70 14.11 17.44
C ARG A 422 1.42 12.79 17.73
N ARG A 423 0.88 11.64 17.33
CA ARG A 423 1.61 10.36 17.43
C ARG A 423 2.76 10.37 16.42
N GLN A 424 3.86 9.75 16.81
CA GLN A 424 5.09 9.72 16.01
C GLN A 424 5.15 8.40 15.26
N TRP A 425 5.26 8.48 13.95
CA TRP A 425 5.41 7.34 13.07
C TRP A 425 6.76 7.37 12.38
N ARG A 426 7.39 6.20 12.25
CA ARG A 426 8.59 6.00 11.44
C ARG A 426 8.19 5.36 10.12
N ILE A 427 8.84 5.78 9.05
CA ILE A 427 8.65 5.23 7.72
C ILE A 427 9.97 4.63 7.29
N HIS A 428 9.93 3.40 6.79
CA HIS A 428 11.09 2.75 6.18
C HIS A 428 10.71 2.22 4.80
N TYR A 429 11.66 2.29 3.88
CA TYR A 429 11.49 1.90 2.49
C TYR A 429 12.47 0.78 2.11
N TRP A 430 11.96 -0.34 1.61
CA TRP A 430 12.77 -1.41 1.02
C TRP A 430 12.50 -1.49 -0.47
N GLN A 431 13.56 -1.72 -1.24
CA GLN A 431 13.44 -2.05 -2.64
C GLN A 431 13.13 -3.55 -2.77
N VAL A 432 12.23 -3.89 -3.67
CA VAL A 432 12.00 -5.27 -4.13
C VAL A 432 12.58 -5.37 -5.53
N GLU A 433 13.82 -5.85 -5.63
CA GLU A 433 14.63 -5.70 -6.85
C GLU A 433 14.12 -6.49 -8.06
N PHE A 434 13.36 -7.56 -7.85
CA PHE A 434 12.89 -8.37 -8.98
C PHE A 434 11.62 -7.81 -9.66
N SER A 435 10.96 -6.81 -9.09
CA SER A 435 9.69 -6.27 -9.58
C SER A 435 9.61 -4.75 -9.62
N ASP A 436 10.68 -4.03 -9.30
CA ASP A 436 10.69 -2.56 -9.19
C ASP A 436 9.62 -2.00 -8.24
N GLN A 437 9.34 -2.77 -7.20
CA GLN A 437 8.40 -2.39 -6.15
C GLN A 437 9.14 -1.86 -4.93
N VAL A 438 8.42 -1.08 -4.14
CA VAL A 438 8.84 -0.66 -2.81
C VAL A 438 7.90 -1.25 -1.77
N ALA A 439 8.49 -1.74 -0.69
CA ALA A 439 7.79 -1.99 0.55
C ALA A 439 7.90 -0.75 1.45
N ILE A 440 6.76 -0.16 1.81
CA ILE A 440 6.64 0.97 2.73
C ILE A 440 6.13 0.42 4.07
N LEU A 441 6.92 0.58 5.14
CA LEU A 441 6.48 0.28 6.51
C LEU A 441 6.31 1.57 7.29
N LEU A 442 5.07 1.94 7.61
CA LEU A 442 4.73 3.02 8.53
C LEU A 442 4.43 2.42 9.91
N SER A 443 5.26 2.65 10.92
CA SER A 443 5.14 2.01 12.24
C SER A 443 5.28 2.97 13.42
N THR A 444 4.67 2.60 14.54
CA THR A 444 4.78 3.31 15.83
C THR A 444 4.90 2.30 16.97
N PRO A 445 5.71 2.60 18.00
CA PRO A 445 5.95 1.66 19.10
C PRO A 445 4.72 1.50 20.02
N THR A 446 4.59 0.31 20.62
CA THR A 446 3.67 -0.03 21.72
C THR A 446 4.45 -0.70 22.87
N PRO A 447 3.89 -0.78 24.09
CA PRO A 447 4.57 -1.43 25.20
C PRO A 447 4.98 -2.89 24.90
N ASP A 448 4.15 -3.67 24.23
CA ASP A 448 4.42 -5.07 23.88
C ASP A 448 5.18 -5.26 22.55
N GLY A 449 5.33 -4.20 21.73
CA GLY A 449 6.07 -4.26 20.47
C GLY A 449 5.77 -3.07 19.56
N LEU A 450 5.10 -3.27 18.43
CA LEU A 450 4.70 -2.16 17.55
C LEU A 450 3.40 -2.44 16.82
N VAL A 451 2.79 -1.37 16.33
CA VAL A 451 1.77 -1.44 15.29
C VAL A 451 2.31 -0.83 14.00
N ALA A 452 1.86 -1.35 12.86
CA ALA A 452 2.31 -0.86 11.57
C ALA A 452 1.27 -1.01 10.45
N SER A 453 1.46 -0.21 9.41
CA SER A 453 0.88 -0.41 8.08
C SER A 453 2.00 -0.73 7.10
N LEU A 454 1.86 -1.83 6.35
CA LEU A 454 2.81 -2.30 5.35
C LEU A 454 2.13 -2.30 3.98
N ARG A 455 2.76 -1.63 3.01
CA ARG A 455 2.30 -1.56 1.62
C ARG A 455 3.41 -1.97 0.67
N PHE A 456 3.09 -2.85 -0.27
CA PHE A 456 3.90 -3.06 -1.46
C PHE A 456 3.25 -2.31 -2.62
N CYS A 457 4.00 -1.49 -3.33
CA CYS A 457 3.54 -0.78 -4.51
C CYS A 457 4.67 -0.65 -5.53
N ASP A 458 4.32 -0.36 -6.78
CA ASP A 458 5.30 0.00 -7.79
C ASP A 458 5.98 1.32 -7.36
N TYR A 459 7.25 1.50 -7.71
CA TYR A 459 8.01 2.68 -7.29
C TYR A 459 7.35 3.99 -7.74
N ASP A 460 6.72 3.99 -8.91
CA ASP A 460 5.94 5.10 -9.46
C ASP A 460 4.81 5.60 -8.57
N ASP A 461 4.18 4.68 -7.84
CA ASP A 461 3.04 4.97 -6.99
C ASP A 461 3.46 5.30 -5.55
N LEU A 462 4.77 5.31 -5.24
CA LEU A 462 5.31 5.49 -3.89
C LEU A 462 4.73 6.71 -3.19
N GLU A 463 4.78 7.88 -3.84
CA GLU A 463 4.31 9.14 -3.24
C GLU A 463 2.79 9.15 -3.01
N SER A 464 2.02 8.54 -3.92
CA SER A 464 0.57 8.40 -3.79
C SER A 464 0.20 7.48 -2.62
N TRP A 465 0.84 6.31 -2.52
CA TRP A 465 0.60 5.41 -1.38
C TRP A 465 1.12 5.97 -0.06
N LEU A 466 2.23 6.71 -0.08
CA LEU A 466 2.74 7.38 1.11
C LEU A 466 1.76 8.45 1.61
N TYR A 467 1.12 9.20 0.71
CA TYR A 467 0.04 10.13 1.06
C TYR A 467 -1.10 9.40 1.80
N ASP A 468 -1.60 8.32 1.21
CA ASP A 468 -2.71 7.54 1.79
C ASP A 468 -2.34 6.95 3.15
N LEU A 469 -1.16 6.33 3.29
CA LEU A 469 -0.70 5.77 4.56
C LEU A 469 -0.62 6.85 5.65
N LYS A 470 -0.14 8.05 5.32
CA LYS A 470 -0.09 9.19 6.26
C LYS A 470 -1.49 9.66 6.69
N LYS A 471 -2.49 9.61 5.80
CA LYS A 471 -3.89 9.91 6.15
C LYS A 471 -4.56 8.78 6.95
N ILE A 472 -4.28 7.53 6.59
CA ILE A 472 -4.77 6.36 7.32
C ILE A 472 -4.24 6.35 8.76
N ALA A 473 -3.00 6.81 8.99
CA ALA A 473 -2.43 6.94 10.33
C ALA A 473 -3.37 7.66 11.31
N ASP A 474 -4.02 8.75 10.87
CA ASP A 474 -5.01 9.50 11.66
C ASP A 474 -6.22 8.66 12.09
N LEU A 475 -6.52 7.59 11.36
CA LEU A 475 -7.69 6.73 11.55
C LEU A 475 -7.37 5.41 12.25
N ILE A 476 -6.11 5.16 12.62
CA ILE A 476 -5.74 3.95 13.36
C ILE A 476 -6.02 4.15 14.86
N TYR A 477 -6.77 3.25 15.48
CA TYR A 477 -6.82 3.08 16.94
C TYR A 477 -5.67 2.20 17.40
N ILE A 478 -4.96 2.63 18.45
CA ILE A 478 -3.78 1.95 19.00
C ILE A 478 -3.97 1.76 20.51
N PRO A 479 -4.12 0.53 21.00
CA PRO A 479 -4.12 0.27 22.43
C PRO A 479 -2.68 0.18 22.95
N TYR A 480 -2.34 0.96 23.98
CA TYR A 480 -1.08 0.74 24.71
C TYR A 480 -1.30 -0.29 25.80
N VAL A 481 -0.87 -1.51 25.54
CA VAL A 481 -1.01 -2.66 26.44
C VAL A 481 0.32 -3.41 26.49
N GLY A 482 0.68 -3.90 27.66
CA GLY A 482 1.87 -4.72 27.86
C GLY A 482 2.09 -5.03 29.34
N THR A 483 3.06 -5.89 29.62
CA THR A 483 3.48 -6.20 30.99
C THR A 483 4.24 -5.03 31.63
N LEU A 484 4.36 -5.00 32.96
CA LEU A 484 5.09 -3.94 33.65
C LEU A 484 6.56 -3.82 33.20
N VAL A 485 7.24 -4.95 32.96
CA VAL A 485 8.61 -4.95 32.42
C VAL A 485 8.66 -4.39 30.98
N GLN A 486 7.64 -4.69 30.16
CA GLN A 486 7.51 -4.17 28.80
C GLN A 486 7.31 -2.65 28.81
N TRP A 487 6.48 -2.14 29.71
CA TRP A 487 6.28 -0.70 29.90
C TRP A 487 7.57 0.05 30.26
N GLN A 488 8.42 -0.52 31.11
CA GLN A 488 9.72 0.09 31.44
C GLN A 488 10.63 0.21 30.21
N GLY A 489 10.72 -0.84 29.38
CA GLY A 489 11.51 -0.82 28.15
C GLY A 489 10.97 0.15 27.09
N PHE A 490 9.65 0.23 26.96
CA PHE A 490 8.97 1.16 26.05
C PHE A 490 9.17 2.63 26.44
N LEU A 491 9.00 2.99 27.72
CA LEU A 491 9.16 4.37 28.18
C LEU A 491 10.60 4.91 28.07
N GLN A 492 11.59 4.04 27.87
CA GLN A 492 12.98 4.44 27.60
C GLN A 492 13.19 4.97 26.16
N GLN A 493 12.22 4.77 25.25
CA GLN A 493 12.34 5.12 23.82
C GLN A 493 11.90 6.57 23.53
N SER A 494 12.36 7.52 24.35
CA SER A 494 11.80 8.88 24.47
C SER A 494 11.68 9.66 23.15
N SER A 495 12.58 9.46 22.18
CA SER A 495 12.54 10.08 20.85
C SER A 495 11.43 9.58 19.94
N HIS A 496 10.77 8.47 20.31
CA HIS A 496 9.79 7.77 19.48
C HIS A 496 8.40 7.74 20.10
N LEU A 497 8.22 8.31 21.30
CA LEU A 497 6.95 8.25 22.02
C LEU A 497 5.99 9.36 21.57
N TYR A 498 4.70 9.04 21.60
CA TYR A 498 3.64 10.05 21.57
C TYR A 498 3.93 11.13 22.64
N PRO A 499 4.01 12.44 22.32
CA PRO A 499 4.58 13.42 23.25
C PRO A 499 4.01 13.40 24.69
N PRO A 500 2.70 13.18 24.93
CA PRO A 500 2.16 13.00 26.28
C PRO A 500 2.73 11.80 27.08
N LEU A 501 3.29 10.79 26.43
CA LEU A 501 4.03 9.69 27.08
C LEU A 501 5.37 10.13 27.67
N SER A 502 5.96 11.23 27.19
CA SER A 502 7.32 11.62 27.61
C SER A 502 7.44 11.85 29.12
N THR A 503 6.33 12.26 29.75
CA THR A 503 6.21 12.46 31.20
C THR A 503 5.61 11.26 31.93
N ALA A 504 5.17 10.21 31.21
CA ALA A 504 4.60 9.04 31.83
C ALA A 504 5.66 8.27 32.64
N ARG A 505 5.21 7.64 33.73
CA ARG A 505 6.05 6.85 34.62
C ARG A 505 5.33 5.56 34.97
N VAL A 506 6.04 4.44 34.84
CA VAL A 506 5.63 3.13 35.36
C VAL A 506 6.78 2.64 36.23
N LEU A 507 6.62 2.78 37.54
CA LEU A 507 7.61 2.41 38.55
C LEU A 507 7.03 1.27 39.36
N TYR A 508 7.74 0.16 39.47
CA TYR A 508 7.27 -0.96 40.25
C TYR A 508 8.42 -1.72 40.89
N GLN A 509 8.11 -2.40 41.99
CA GLN A 509 8.97 -3.35 42.66
C GLN A 509 8.15 -4.64 42.86
N PRO A 510 8.53 -5.76 42.23
CA PRO A 510 7.83 -7.03 42.39
C PRO A 510 7.63 -7.38 43.86
N GLY A 511 6.42 -7.80 44.22
CA GLY A 511 6.05 -8.16 45.59
C GLY A 511 5.86 -6.99 46.55
N ALA A 512 5.98 -5.74 46.10
CA ALA A 512 5.95 -4.58 46.98
C ALA A 512 5.03 -3.45 46.51
N SER A 513 5.31 -2.81 45.36
CA SER A 513 4.58 -1.59 44.98
C SER A 513 4.53 -1.37 43.46
N LEU A 514 3.48 -0.68 43.02
CA LEU A 514 3.30 -0.19 41.66
C LEU A 514 2.80 1.27 41.71
N ARG A 515 3.47 2.13 40.94
CA ARG A 515 3.08 3.51 40.68
C ARG A 515 3.03 3.77 39.18
N VAL A 516 1.87 4.19 38.70
CA VAL A 516 1.65 4.61 37.31
C VAL A 516 1.25 6.08 37.31
N GLU A 517 1.92 6.89 36.50
CA GLU A 517 1.60 8.30 36.29
C GLU A 517 1.46 8.57 34.81
N TRP A 518 0.35 9.21 34.44
CA TRP A 518 0.06 9.61 33.07
C TRP A 518 -0.75 10.90 33.04
N GLY A 519 -0.13 12.03 32.66
CA GLY A 519 -0.82 13.32 32.72
C GLY A 519 -1.45 13.54 34.10
N ASP A 520 -2.78 13.62 34.14
CA ASP A 520 -3.55 13.80 35.37
C ASP A 520 -4.04 12.50 36.03
N PHE A 521 -3.71 11.35 35.47
CA PHE A 521 -3.98 10.04 36.05
C PHE A 521 -2.82 9.59 36.92
N ARG A 522 -3.14 9.10 38.12
CA ARG A 522 -2.18 8.41 39.00
C ARG A 522 -2.80 7.15 39.58
N LEU A 523 -2.02 6.08 39.61
CA LEU A 523 -2.29 4.85 40.35
C LEU A 523 -1.12 4.60 41.30
N SER A 524 -1.42 4.29 42.56
CA SER A 524 -0.44 3.82 43.55
C SER A 524 -1.03 2.67 44.35
N CYS A 525 -0.55 1.46 44.10
CA CYS A 525 -0.96 0.26 44.84
C CYS A 525 0.25 -0.53 45.34
N ASP A 526 0.00 -1.42 46.29
CA ASP A 526 0.95 -2.37 46.84
C ASP A 526 0.40 -3.79 46.75
N ASN A 527 1.17 -4.75 47.26
CA ASN A 527 0.84 -6.16 47.20
C ASN A 527 -0.44 -6.58 47.97
N SER A 528 -1.03 -5.68 48.76
CA SER A 528 -2.31 -5.93 49.44
C SER A 528 -3.52 -5.76 48.50
N GLN A 529 -3.42 -4.90 47.48
CA GLN A 529 -4.49 -4.73 46.50
C GLN A 529 -4.36 -5.71 45.34
N PHE A 530 -3.14 -5.87 44.81
CA PHE A 530 -2.84 -6.79 43.70
C PHE A 530 -1.46 -7.41 43.85
N GLU A 531 -1.29 -8.65 43.37
CA GLU A 531 0.02 -9.30 43.27
C GLU A 531 0.88 -8.62 42.19
N ILE A 532 1.78 -7.73 42.62
CA ILE A 532 2.63 -6.98 41.71
C ILE A 532 3.79 -7.87 41.22
N THR A 533 3.78 -8.21 39.93
CA THR A 533 4.81 -9.03 39.29
C THR A 533 5.28 -8.42 37.98
N ASP A 534 6.41 -8.89 37.44
CA ASP A 534 6.91 -8.46 36.12
C ASP A 534 5.92 -8.72 34.97
N LYS A 535 5.01 -9.67 35.17
CA LYS A 535 4.07 -10.16 34.17
C LYS A 535 2.66 -9.58 34.30
N MET A 536 2.44 -8.75 35.31
CA MET A 536 1.20 -8.00 35.45
C MET A 536 0.97 -7.12 34.23
N TYR A 537 -0.24 -7.16 33.66
CA TYR A 537 -0.58 -6.42 32.45
C TYR A 537 -1.17 -5.07 32.81
N LEU A 538 -0.60 -4.00 32.24
CA LEU A 538 -1.11 -2.64 32.31
C LEU A 538 -1.60 -2.23 30.92
N GLY A 539 -2.84 -1.76 30.84
CA GLY A 539 -3.45 -1.17 29.66
C GLY A 539 -3.76 0.30 29.88
N LEU A 540 -3.23 1.17 29.02
CA LEU A 540 -3.56 2.60 28.92
C LEU A 540 -4.17 2.86 27.54
N MET A 541 -5.47 2.59 27.42
CA MET A 541 -6.20 2.61 26.16
C MET A 541 -6.70 4.03 25.84
N HIS A 542 -6.31 4.50 24.66
CA HIS A 542 -6.58 5.85 24.16
C HIS A 542 -7.58 5.79 23.01
N ASP A 543 -8.69 6.52 23.14
CA ASP A 543 -9.67 6.69 22.06
C ASP A 543 -9.73 8.15 21.59
N PHE A 544 -10.47 8.36 20.52
CA PHE A 544 -10.81 9.67 20.00
C PHE A 544 -12.05 10.22 20.70
N TYR A 545 -11.99 11.46 21.18
CA TYR A 545 -13.16 12.13 21.74
C TYR A 545 -13.02 13.65 21.70
N LEU A 546 -14.16 14.33 21.87
CA LEU A 546 -14.21 15.78 21.94
C LEU A 546 -13.79 16.26 23.33
N ASP A 547 -12.73 17.07 23.39
CA ASP A 547 -12.31 17.79 24.59
C ASP A 547 -12.24 19.29 24.28
N ARG A 548 -13.04 20.10 24.98
CA ARG A 548 -13.12 21.57 24.82
C ARG A 548 -13.27 22.02 23.35
N GLY A 549 -14.11 21.31 22.59
CA GLY A 549 -14.40 21.63 21.19
C GLY A 549 -13.36 21.14 20.17
N LYS A 550 -12.31 20.42 20.61
CA LYS A 550 -11.32 19.81 19.73
C LYS A 550 -11.30 18.29 19.91
N VAL A 551 -11.23 17.56 18.81
CA VAL A 551 -11.03 16.10 18.89
C VAL A 551 -9.58 15.79 19.26
N VAL A 552 -9.42 14.96 20.29
CA VAL A 552 -8.12 14.54 20.83
C VAL A 552 -8.04 13.03 20.86
N TRP A 553 -6.83 12.50 20.80
CA TRP A 553 -6.52 11.11 21.12
C TRP A 553 -6.00 11.04 22.57
N GLY A 554 -6.80 10.46 23.46
CA GLY A 554 -6.57 10.56 24.90
C GLY A 554 -7.05 9.35 25.70
N LEU A 555 -6.55 9.21 26.92
CA LEU A 555 -6.85 8.10 27.81
C LEU A 555 -8.36 8.01 28.11
N ARG A 556 -9.00 6.91 27.70
CA ARG A 556 -10.41 6.62 27.94
C ARG A 556 -10.61 5.36 28.79
N ARG A 557 -9.61 4.48 28.87
CA ARG A 557 -9.64 3.29 29.71
C ARG A 557 -8.27 2.96 30.30
N VAL A 558 -8.27 2.60 31.57
CA VAL A 558 -7.13 2.03 32.29
C VAL A 558 -7.51 0.63 32.74
N SER A 559 -6.61 -0.34 32.57
CA SER A 559 -6.78 -1.69 33.10
C SER A 559 -5.49 -2.20 33.75
N LEU A 560 -5.65 -2.98 34.81
CA LEU A 560 -4.56 -3.71 35.44
C LEU A 560 -5.02 -5.14 35.73
N ASP A 561 -4.26 -6.13 35.31
CA ASP A 561 -4.63 -7.56 35.33
C ASP A 561 -3.45 -8.44 35.83
N GLU A 562 -3.74 -9.31 36.79
CA GLU A 562 -2.82 -10.36 37.27
C GLU A 562 -2.85 -11.55 36.29
N GLU A 563 -1.79 -11.67 35.48
CA GLU A 563 -1.55 -12.69 34.44
C GLU A 563 -2.49 -13.93 34.51
N ARG A 564 -3.59 -13.89 33.74
CA ARG A 564 -4.57 -14.98 33.57
C ARG A 564 -5.17 -15.53 34.88
N ARG A 565 -6.07 -14.75 35.49
CA ARG A 565 -7.52 -15.05 35.66
C ARG A 565 -8.15 -14.06 36.65
N HIS A 566 -9.26 -13.46 36.22
CA HIS A 566 -10.33 -12.85 37.02
C HIS A 566 -10.01 -11.79 38.09
N ASN A 567 -8.74 -11.55 38.45
CA ASN A 567 -8.29 -10.46 39.32
C ASN A 567 -7.79 -9.29 38.49
N TYR A 568 -8.66 -8.31 38.31
CA TYR A 568 -8.30 -7.12 37.56
C TYR A 568 -9.14 -5.94 38.01
N PHE A 569 -8.68 -4.74 37.68
CA PHE A 569 -9.58 -3.59 37.62
C PHE A 569 -9.60 -2.97 36.24
N VAL A 570 -10.72 -2.35 35.92
CA VAL A 570 -10.84 -1.46 34.78
C VAL A 570 -11.50 -0.18 35.20
N SER A 571 -10.95 0.94 34.78
CA SER A 571 -11.55 2.25 34.94
C SER A 571 -11.76 2.90 33.59
N TYR A 572 -12.96 3.42 33.36
CA TYR A 572 -13.35 4.05 32.11
C TYR A 572 -13.68 5.51 32.34
N ARG A 573 -13.26 6.37 31.42
CA ARG A 573 -13.81 7.72 31.27
C ARG A 573 -15.08 7.62 30.42
N TYR A 574 -16.22 7.73 31.10
CA TYR A 574 -17.54 7.79 30.47
C TYR A 574 -17.82 9.24 30.04
N LEU A 575 -18.20 9.44 28.79
CA LEU A 575 -18.56 10.76 28.27
C LEU A 575 -20.07 10.97 28.32
N ARG A 576 -20.49 12.18 28.65
CA ARG A 576 -21.88 12.60 28.47
C ARG A 576 -22.17 12.64 26.96
N PRO A 577 -23.18 11.90 26.47
CA PRO A 577 -23.47 11.87 25.06
C PRO A 577 -23.96 13.24 24.58
N PRO A 578 -23.55 13.71 23.40
CA PRO A 578 -24.13 14.89 22.77
C PRO A 578 -25.62 14.66 22.42
N GLU A 579 -26.36 15.76 22.32
CA GLU A 579 -27.74 15.72 21.85
C GLU A 579 -27.83 15.12 20.43
N GLY A 580 -28.82 14.26 20.20
CA GLY A 580 -29.10 13.67 18.89
C GLY A 580 -28.44 12.32 18.61
N LEU A 581 -27.67 11.75 19.55
CA LEU A 581 -27.30 10.33 19.49
C LEU A 581 -28.48 9.42 19.84
N ASP A 582 -28.34 8.12 19.53
CA ASP A 582 -29.33 7.10 19.87
C ASP A 582 -29.67 7.10 21.38
N ALA A 583 -30.94 6.88 21.71
CA ALA A 583 -31.45 6.91 23.08
C ALA A 583 -30.73 5.91 24.02
N GLY A 584 -30.11 4.87 23.46
CA GLY A 584 -29.27 3.94 24.21
C GLY A 584 -28.08 4.61 24.90
N TYR A 585 -27.42 5.58 24.27
CA TYR A 585 -26.30 6.31 24.87
C TYR A 585 -26.75 7.16 26.06
N GLU A 586 -27.86 7.90 25.91
CA GLU A 586 -28.43 8.70 26.99
C GLU A 586 -28.88 7.79 28.14
N LYS A 587 -29.52 6.65 27.85
CA LYS A 587 -29.89 5.66 28.86
C LYS A 587 -28.66 5.13 29.61
N GLN A 588 -27.55 4.86 28.92
CA GLN A 588 -26.31 4.40 29.54
C GLN A 588 -25.71 5.48 30.43
N TRP A 589 -25.64 6.72 29.96
CA TRP A 589 -25.17 7.86 30.76
C TRP A 589 -26.04 8.09 32.00
N GLN A 590 -27.36 8.03 31.84
CA GLN A 590 -28.29 8.17 32.96
C GLN A 590 -28.10 7.06 33.99
N GLY A 591 -27.96 5.81 33.55
CA GLY A 591 -27.68 4.68 34.44
C GLY A 591 -26.36 4.87 35.20
N PHE A 592 -25.32 5.28 34.50
CA PHE A 592 -24.04 5.66 35.11
C PHE A 592 -24.19 6.80 36.14
N SER A 593 -24.93 7.87 35.80
CA SER A 593 -25.11 9.04 36.67
C SER A 593 -25.98 8.79 37.90
N ARG A 594 -26.94 7.85 37.81
CA ARG A 594 -27.81 7.43 38.92
C ARG A 594 -27.20 6.32 39.77
N LEU A 595 -25.99 5.86 39.42
CA LEU A 595 -25.34 4.71 40.05
C LEU A 595 -26.20 3.44 39.94
N ASP A 596 -26.89 3.25 38.81
CA ASP A 596 -27.64 2.02 38.53
C ASP A 596 -26.66 0.83 38.41
N TYR A 597 -27.17 -0.41 38.49
CA TYR A 597 -26.34 -1.60 38.24
C TYR A 597 -25.62 -1.48 36.87
N PRO A 598 -24.31 -1.77 36.77
CA PRO A 598 -23.46 -2.40 37.79
C PRO A 598 -22.59 -1.44 38.63
N TYR A 599 -22.93 -0.14 38.70
CA TYR A 599 -22.18 0.90 39.42
C TYR A 599 -22.72 1.23 40.82
N ASN A 600 -23.66 0.43 41.30
CA ASN A 600 -24.36 0.62 42.58
C ASN A 600 -23.61 0.06 43.80
N GLU A 601 -22.34 -0.32 43.65
CA GLU A 601 -21.51 -0.93 44.71
C GLU A 601 -22.08 -2.21 45.32
N VAL A 602 -22.95 -2.91 44.58
CA VAL A 602 -23.46 -4.22 44.97
C VAL A 602 -22.65 -5.29 44.25
N PRO A 603 -21.91 -6.15 44.98
CA PRO A 603 -21.18 -7.26 44.38
C PRO A 603 -22.10 -8.24 43.64
N PHE A 604 -21.65 -8.75 42.51
CA PHE A 604 -22.39 -9.73 41.71
C PHE A 604 -21.46 -10.78 41.12
N SER A 605 -21.98 -11.99 40.90
CA SER A 605 -21.21 -13.07 40.29
C SER A 605 -21.36 -13.06 38.77
N LYS A 606 -20.26 -13.23 38.06
CA LYS A 606 -20.23 -13.37 36.59
C LYS A 606 -19.08 -14.30 36.20
N ASP A 607 -19.30 -15.26 35.32
CA ASP A 607 -18.24 -16.10 34.72
C ASP A 607 -17.20 -16.67 35.73
N GLY A 608 -17.65 -17.15 36.90
CA GLY A 608 -16.77 -17.75 37.92
C GLY A 608 -15.99 -16.76 38.80
N ARG A 609 -16.33 -15.47 38.74
CA ARG A 609 -15.73 -14.39 39.54
C ARG A 609 -16.76 -13.50 40.22
N THR A 610 -16.30 -12.70 41.17
CA THR A 610 -17.09 -11.67 41.86
C THR A 610 -16.68 -10.30 41.35
N ASP A 611 -17.64 -9.54 40.83
CA ASP A 611 -17.45 -8.22 40.25
C ASP A 611 -18.15 -7.18 41.15
N ILE A 612 -17.58 -5.97 41.23
CA ILE A 612 -18.20 -4.81 41.88
C ILE A 612 -17.83 -3.55 41.09
N GLY A 613 -18.79 -2.64 40.92
CA GLY A 613 -18.59 -1.39 40.19
C GLY A 613 -19.03 -0.16 40.98
N THR A 614 -18.43 0.98 40.65
CA THR A 614 -18.69 2.29 41.26
C THR A 614 -18.36 3.42 40.28
N VAL A 615 -18.69 4.64 40.67
CA VAL A 615 -18.31 5.88 39.99
C VAL A 615 -17.37 6.68 40.90
N LEU A 616 -16.18 7.02 40.39
CA LEU A 616 -15.13 7.73 41.15
C LEU A 616 -15.32 9.24 41.16
N ARG A 617 -15.85 9.81 40.07
CA ARG A 617 -16.03 11.25 39.91
C ARG A 617 -17.21 11.56 39.01
N LEU A 618 -18.13 12.35 39.54
CA LEU A 618 -19.17 13.10 38.86
C LEU A 618 -19.11 14.48 39.50
N SER A 619 -18.41 15.43 38.87
CA SER A 619 -18.06 16.67 39.57
C SER A 619 -19.29 17.49 39.95
N ASP A 620 -20.35 17.43 39.14
CA ASP A 620 -21.68 18.04 39.30
C ASP A 620 -22.60 17.49 38.18
N ALA A 621 -23.90 17.85 38.18
CA ALA A 621 -24.85 17.47 37.12
C ALA A 621 -24.42 17.89 35.70
N ASP A 622 -23.53 18.89 35.60
CA ASP A 622 -23.02 19.45 34.34
C ASP A 622 -21.64 18.91 33.92
N SER A 623 -21.10 17.91 34.63
CA SER A 623 -19.80 17.32 34.27
C SER A 623 -19.87 16.68 32.86
N PRO A 624 -18.98 17.04 31.92
CA PRO A 624 -19.01 16.50 30.55
C PRO A 624 -18.56 15.03 30.47
N PHE A 625 -18.01 14.50 31.57
CA PHE A 625 -17.59 13.12 31.71
C PHE A 625 -17.55 12.71 33.18
N GLY A 626 -17.46 11.41 33.43
CA GLY A 626 -17.16 10.83 34.74
C GLY A 626 -16.25 9.61 34.60
N TYR A 627 -15.78 9.08 35.73
CA TYR A 627 -14.95 7.87 35.75
C TYR A 627 -15.66 6.73 36.45
N SER A 628 -15.81 5.59 35.78
CA SER A 628 -16.21 4.36 36.46
C SER A 628 -14.98 3.62 36.99
N LEU A 629 -15.20 2.77 37.97
CA LEU A 629 -14.22 1.78 38.40
C LEU A 629 -14.95 0.43 38.57
N TYR A 630 -14.37 -0.59 37.96
CA TYR A 630 -14.77 -1.98 38.09
C TYR A 630 -13.62 -2.77 38.69
N LEU A 631 -13.92 -3.55 39.71
CA LEU A 631 -13.02 -4.54 40.29
C LEU A 631 -13.62 -5.92 40.11
N ALA A 632 -12.80 -6.85 39.64
CA ALA A 632 -13.11 -8.25 39.50
C ALA A 632 -12.12 -9.06 40.35
N GLN A 633 -12.62 -10.10 41.01
CA GLN A 633 -11.81 -11.05 41.78
C GLN A 633 -12.24 -12.48 41.49
N GLU A 634 -11.28 -13.38 41.29
CA GLU A 634 -11.52 -14.80 41.03
C GLU A 634 -12.33 -15.46 42.17
N GLY A 635 -13.30 -16.29 41.78
CA GLY A 635 -14.13 -17.04 42.72
C GLY A 635 -15.22 -16.21 43.41
N THR A 636 -15.78 -16.80 44.47
CA THR A 636 -16.86 -16.22 45.26
C THR A 636 -16.29 -15.46 46.45
N ILE A 637 -16.32 -14.13 46.40
CA ILE A 637 -15.81 -13.26 47.46
C ILE A 637 -17.00 -12.76 48.31
N ALA A 638 -16.82 -12.75 49.63
CA ALA A 638 -17.85 -12.24 50.53
C ALA A 638 -18.17 -10.76 50.20
N PRO A 639 -19.45 -10.33 50.17
CA PRO A 639 -19.81 -8.98 49.73
C PRO A 639 -19.09 -7.85 50.48
N GLU A 640 -18.90 -7.97 51.79
CA GLU A 640 -18.23 -6.96 52.61
C GLU A 640 -16.72 -6.88 52.30
N LEU A 641 -16.06 -8.03 52.06
CA LEU A 641 -14.67 -8.06 51.63
C LEU A 641 -14.49 -7.43 50.23
N MET A 642 -15.44 -7.67 49.33
CA MET A 642 -15.41 -7.07 47.99
C MET A 642 -15.58 -5.55 48.02
N LYS A 643 -16.48 -5.03 48.86
CA LYS A 643 -16.63 -3.58 49.10
C LYS A 643 -15.39 -2.96 49.74
N GLN A 644 -14.76 -3.67 50.69
CA GLN A 644 -13.50 -3.23 51.29
C GLN A 644 -12.41 -3.09 50.23
N LYS A 645 -12.17 -4.13 49.43
CA LYS A 645 -11.18 -4.12 48.33
C LYS A 645 -11.45 -3.00 47.32
N LEU A 646 -12.72 -2.77 46.96
CA LEU A 646 -13.08 -1.64 46.10
C LEU A 646 -12.70 -0.30 46.74
N THR A 647 -13.00 -0.11 48.02
CA THR A 647 -12.70 1.13 48.76
C THR A 647 -11.19 1.39 48.83
N GLU A 648 -10.40 0.35 49.11
CA GLU A 648 -8.94 0.41 49.09
C GLU A 648 -8.45 0.83 47.70
N LEU A 649 -8.95 0.20 46.63
CA LEU A 649 -8.58 0.55 45.25
C LEU A 649 -8.98 1.98 44.86
N LYS A 650 -10.14 2.49 45.31
CA LYS A 650 -10.53 3.89 45.09
C LYS A 650 -9.45 4.86 45.62
N SER A 651 -8.87 4.54 46.78
CA SER A 651 -7.83 5.37 47.39
C SER A 651 -6.49 5.34 46.63
N CYS A 652 -6.25 4.28 45.85
CA CYS A 652 -5.07 4.13 44.99
C CYS A 652 -5.14 4.98 43.71
N LEU A 653 -6.35 5.41 43.31
CA LEU A 653 -6.60 6.02 42.00
C LEU A 653 -6.91 7.52 42.15
N VAL A 654 -6.24 8.34 41.35
CA VAL A 654 -6.51 9.78 41.26
C VAL A 654 -6.70 10.20 39.81
N TYR A 655 -7.80 10.90 39.55
CA TYR A 655 -8.14 11.48 38.26
C TYR A 655 -8.32 13.00 38.38
N GLY A 656 -7.41 13.76 37.76
CA GLY A 656 -7.47 15.22 37.77
C GLY A 656 -6.88 15.85 39.04
N ARG A 657 -6.31 17.05 38.87
CA ARG A 657 -6.28 18.09 39.90
C ARG A 657 -7.21 19.21 39.47
#